data_AF-A0A9Q3YVC3-F1
#
_entry.id   AF-A0A9Q3YVC3-F1
#
_cell.length_a   1.000
_cell.length_b   1.000
_cell.length_c   1.000
_cell.angle_alpha   90.00
_cell.angle_beta   90.00
_cell.angle_gamma   90.00
#
_symmetry.space_group_name_H-M   'P 1'
#
loop_
_entity.id
_entity.type
_entity.pdbx_description
1 polymer ?
#
loop_
_entity_poly.entity_id
_entity_poly.type
_entity_poly.pdbx_seq_one_letter_code
_entity_poly.pdbx_strand_id
1 'polypeptide(L)'
;MENNHDIDKKFNEASQSLEEPATFPGFDKVWAKVEEKLDKKEDKKKIIPIWFPYGIAASLIIGLGAFYFINKNDVSEINKPAIAQNEVSPKVSSDVQAIDSMVKSNIEKQIDGLKENQNQKILAYEDAKTFHNNQEFEKVFISKGNSIINRNESNGIIPIEINHKVPQVPVDSGYKESKIEEVVVLGYNKTQTSPKSYSSTTVNAQKVENRANQGYLNSLQGSVPGLAINSNSSTPGSSRINYNIKNEFKQSNNISQTLIGKVSGLQTVPNPEIQLKIRGISSLNANSQPLYVINGVIQNDAEFRKLNPNTIESVSVLKDAAATSIYGNRGSNGVIVIKTKRLSRKERKAFEKLQKVQDSINASKQIQQRNNEEYDAFVENPFELTKNQSVSTFSIDVDKAAYSNIRRMINNGEYVNKNAVRIEEMINYFKYDYPQPKNNEPFSINTEYNDSPWNNKHKLLKIGLQGKEIPTNKLPNSNFVFLIDVSGSMNEPNKLPLLKSSFKVLLEQLRPTDKVGIVVYAGSAGMVLPPTSAKEKGKIIEALDKLQAGGSTAGGEGIELAYKLAQENFIKNGNNRVIIATDGDFNVGASSTGDLQTLVEEKRKSGVFLTCLGFGMGNFKDNRMETLANKGNGNYAYIDNLQEANKFLGKEFAGNMYAIAKDVKIQIEFNPKYVKSYRLIGYENRKLKNEDFTNDKIDAGELGSGHTVTALYEVIPNDVNSEFLPKENDLKYTKNTNDENFNDELATVKFRYKKPDGDTSSEIVQVVKNTESSFSSSSDDFKFASSVAWFGLVLRNSALIKNKDLNEIEKLAKKGRGKDEDGYRAEFVRLIETYQSTKK
;
A
#
# COMPACT_ATOMS: atom_id res chain seq x y z
N MET A 1 -33.18 -1.65 -51.96
CA MET A 1 -32.26 -2.78 -52.18
C MET A 1 -30.88 -2.19 -52.43
N GLU A 2 -29.86 -2.86 -51.87
CA GLU A 2 -28.41 -2.61 -52.02
C GLU A 2 -27.85 -1.32 -51.39
N ASN A 3 -27.41 -1.45 -50.13
CA ASN A 3 -26.15 -0.84 -49.60
C ASN A 3 -25.89 -1.07 -48.10
N ASN A 4 -26.62 -1.97 -47.44
CA ASN A 4 -26.35 -2.33 -46.03
C ASN A 4 -25.49 -3.58 -45.83
N HIS A 5 -25.00 -4.22 -46.90
CA HIS A 5 -24.21 -5.46 -46.76
C HIS A 5 -22.70 -5.25 -46.59
N ASP A 6 -22.19 -4.04 -46.83
CA ASP A 6 -20.75 -3.76 -46.79
C ASP A 6 -20.26 -3.22 -45.43
N ILE A 7 -21.19 -2.77 -44.57
CA ILE A 7 -20.87 -2.25 -43.23
C ILE A 7 -20.80 -3.40 -42.22
N ASP A 8 -21.74 -4.34 -42.29
CA ASP A 8 -21.74 -5.52 -41.40
C ASP A 8 -20.57 -6.47 -41.71
N LYS A 9 -20.12 -6.51 -42.98
CA LYS A 9 -18.92 -7.25 -43.37
C LYS A 9 -17.64 -6.62 -42.80
N LYS A 10 -17.52 -5.29 -42.86
CA LYS A 10 -16.40 -4.55 -42.24
C LYS A 10 -16.39 -4.62 -40.71
N PHE A 11 -17.56 -4.73 -40.08
CA PHE A 11 -17.66 -4.87 -38.62
C PHE A 11 -17.28 -6.28 -38.15
N ASN A 12 -17.65 -7.32 -38.91
CA ASN A 12 -17.23 -8.69 -38.63
C ASN A 12 -15.74 -8.92 -38.93
N GLU A 13 -15.19 -8.31 -39.97
CA GLU A 13 -13.75 -8.35 -40.27
C GLU A 13 -12.91 -7.61 -39.20
N ALA A 14 -13.41 -6.48 -38.66
CA ALA A 14 -12.75 -5.77 -37.56
C ALA A 14 -12.91 -6.45 -36.18
N SER A 15 -13.94 -7.29 -36.00
CA SER A 15 -14.14 -8.08 -34.78
C SER A 15 -13.24 -9.31 -34.72
N GLN A 16 -12.84 -9.88 -35.86
CA GLN A 16 -11.94 -11.05 -35.92
C GLN A 16 -10.46 -10.67 -35.80
N SER A 17 -10.10 -9.39 -35.98
CA SER A 17 -8.71 -8.90 -35.84
C SER A 17 -8.32 -8.48 -34.41
N LEU A 18 -9.13 -8.78 -33.39
CA LEU A 18 -8.91 -8.43 -31.99
C LEU A 18 -8.51 -9.63 -31.10
N GLU A 19 -8.29 -10.81 -31.68
CA GLU A 19 -7.79 -12.00 -30.99
C GLU A 19 -6.36 -12.39 -31.40
N GLU A 20 -5.44 -11.42 -31.50
CA GLU A 20 -4.01 -11.71 -31.52
C GLU A 20 -3.28 -10.91 -30.43
N PRO A 21 -2.47 -11.54 -29.56
CA PRO A 21 -1.68 -10.81 -28.59
C PRO A 21 -0.61 -10.00 -29.31
N ALA A 22 -0.43 -8.74 -28.91
CA ALA A 22 0.61 -7.87 -29.42
C ALA A 22 2.00 -8.50 -29.21
N THR A 23 2.58 -9.04 -30.28
CA THR A 23 3.96 -9.54 -30.30
C THR A 23 4.92 -8.37 -30.53
N PHE A 24 5.96 -8.30 -29.71
CA PHE A 24 7.07 -7.35 -29.84
C PHE A 24 7.78 -7.54 -31.20
N PRO A 25 8.08 -6.47 -31.97
CA PRO A 25 8.81 -6.61 -33.23
C PRO A 25 10.26 -6.99 -32.92
N GLY A 26 10.64 -8.24 -33.18
CA GLY A 26 12.03 -8.71 -33.04
C GLY A 26 12.20 -10.20 -32.72
N PHE A 27 11.14 -10.90 -32.32
CA PHE A 27 11.24 -12.30 -31.88
C PHE A 27 11.31 -13.32 -33.04
N ASP A 28 10.68 -13.04 -34.18
CA ASP A 28 10.65 -13.96 -35.33
C ASP A 28 12.03 -14.15 -35.98
N LYS A 29 12.88 -13.12 -35.91
CA LYS A 29 14.28 -13.19 -36.39
C LYS A 29 15.16 -14.09 -35.53
N VAL A 30 14.80 -14.31 -34.26
CA VAL A 30 15.55 -15.16 -33.33
C VAL A 30 15.12 -16.61 -33.50
N TRP A 31 13.82 -16.87 -33.65
CA TRP A 31 13.29 -18.23 -33.86
C TRP A 31 13.67 -18.82 -35.22
N ALA A 32 13.64 -18.04 -36.30
CA ALA A 32 14.11 -18.50 -37.61
C ALA A 32 15.59 -18.96 -37.59
N LYS A 33 16.43 -18.33 -36.74
CA LYS A 33 17.85 -18.66 -36.59
C LYS A 33 18.11 -19.85 -35.67
N VAL A 34 17.11 -20.22 -34.85
CA VAL A 34 17.11 -21.39 -33.97
C VAL A 34 16.56 -22.61 -34.71
N GLU A 35 15.53 -22.45 -35.53
CA GLU A 35 15.01 -23.50 -36.43
C GLU A 35 16.03 -23.90 -37.51
N GLU A 36 16.74 -22.93 -38.11
CA GLU A 36 17.82 -23.19 -39.08
C GLU A 36 18.98 -24.02 -38.47
N LYS A 37 19.16 -23.96 -37.14
CA LYS A 37 20.16 -24.75 -36.42
C LYS A 37 19.65 -26.09 -35.90
N LEU A 38 18.35 -26.32 -35.86
CA LEU A 38 17.73 -27.54 -35.34
C LEU A 38 17.33 -28.54 -36.45
N ASP A 39 17.18 -28.09 -37.69
CA ASP A 39 16.67 -28.93 -38.80
C ASP A 39 17.70 -29.76 -39.58
N LYS A 40 18.94 -29.90 -39.08
CA LYS A 40 19.88 -30.89 -39.63
C LYS A 40 19.63 -32.27 -39.04
N LYS A 41 18.60 -32.96 -39.57
CA LYS A 41 18.41 -34.40 -39.40
C LYS A 41 19.32 -35.18 -40.34
N GLU A 42 20.21 -36.01 -39.77
CA GLU A 42 20.57 -37.28 -40.39
C GLU A 42 20.10 -38.42 -39.49
N ASP A 43 18.97 -39.03 -39.89
CA ASP A 43 18.42 -40.25 -39.30
C ASP A 43 19.18 -41.48 -39.84
N LYS A 44 19.77 -42.32 -38.96
CA LYS A 44 19.80 -43.79 -39.17
C LYS A 44 19.72 -44.59 -37.85
N LYS A 45 18.71 -45.47 -37.83
CA LYS A 45 18.30 -46.46 -36.82
C LYS A 45 19.42 -47.42 -36.33
N LYS A 46 19.41 -47.78 -35.03
CA LYS A 46 19.30 -49.17 -34.50
C LYS A 46 19.52 -49.26 -32.96
N ILE A 47 18.85 -50.22 -32.36
CA ILE A 47 18.74 -50.60 -30.92
C ILE A 47 19.99 -51.36 -30.42
N ILE A 48 20.53 -51.07 -29.20
CA ILE A 48 21.21 -52.04 -28.28
C ILE A 48 21.07 -51.60 -26.79
N PRO A 49 20.87 -52.51 -25.80
CA PRO A 49 20.71 -52.22 -24.36
C PRO A 49 21.95 -52.43 -23.45
N ILE A 50 21.98 -51.73 -22.30
CA ILE A 50 22.60 -52.00 -20.97
C ILE A 50 24.02 -52.62 -20.89
N TRP A 51 25.10 -51.98 -21.39
CA TRP A 51 26.50 -52.25 -20.91
C TRP A 51 27.46 -51.05 -21.01
N PHE A 52 27.04 -49.89 -21.50
CA PHE A 52 27.95 -48.77 -21.81
C PHE A 52 28.52 -47.93 -20.63
N PRO A 53 28.01 -47.98 -19.37
CA PRO A 53 28.63 -47.20 -18.30
C PRO A 53 29.96 -47.80 -17.77
N TYR A 54 30.41 -48.98 -18.24
CA TYR A 54 31.61 -49.65 -17.69
C TYR A 54 32.92 -49.43 -18.48
N GLY A 55 32.87 -48.88 -19.70
CA GLY A 55 34.07 -48.70 -20.54
C GLY A 55 34.89 -47.43 -20.28
N ILE A 56 34.27 -46.34 -19.84
CA ILE A 56 34.93 -45.02 -19.70
C ILE A 56 35.68 -44.87 -18.36
N ALA A 57 35.37 -45.71 -17.37
CA ALA A 57 36.12 -45.78 -16.13
C ALA A 57 37.57 -46.29 -16.29
N ALA A 58 37.89 -47.00 -17.39
CA ALA A 58 39.22 -47.61 -17.56
C ALA A 58 40.28 -46.67 -18.17
N SER A 59 39.89 -45.61 -18.88
CA SER A 59 40.84 -44.80 -19.68
C SER A 59 41.46 -43.60 -18.97
N LEU A 60 40.83 -43.04 -17.93
CA LEU A 60 41.38 -41.88 -17.20
C LEU A 60 42.29 -42.25 -16.02
N ILE A 61 42.27 -43.50 -15.58
CA ILE A 61 43.22 -44.06 -14.59
C ILE A 61 44.65 -44.11 -15.18
N ILE A 62 44.79 -44.18 -16.50
CA ILE A 62 46.10 -44.11 -17.20
C ILE A 62 46.68 -42.67 -17.16
N GLY A 63 45.85 -41.64 -16.95
CA GLY A 63 46.27 -40.24 -16.87
C GLY A 63 46.89 -39.83 -15.52
N LEU A 64 46.70 -40.62 -14.46
CA LEU A 64 47.26 -40.35 -13.12
C LEU A 64 48.75 -40.74 -12.97
N GLY A 65 49.40 -41.41 -13.93
CA GLY A 65 50.71 -42.03 -13.69
C GLY A 65 51.95 -41.14 -13.85
N ALA A 66 51.91 -40.06 -14.64
CA ALA A 66 53.13 -39.41 -15.14
C ALA A 66 53.54 -38.08 -14.47
N PHE A 67 52.66 -37.38 -13.73
CA PHE A 67 53.02 -36.10 -13.08
C PHE A 67 53.34 -36.21 -11.59
N TYR A 68 53.35 -37.44 -11.05
CA TYR A 68 53.75 -37.76 -9.68
C TYR A 68 55.28 -37.76 -9.45
N PHE A 69 56.12 -37.42 -10.45
CA PHE A 69 57.59 -37.62 -10.36
C PHE A 69 58.49 -36.37 -10.49
N ILE A 70 57.96 -35.15 -10.35
CA ILE A 70 58.75 -33.90 -10.26
C ILE A 70 58.07 -32.99 -9.23
N ASN A 71 58.58 -32.65 -8.03
CA ASN A 71 59.78 -32.97 -7.29
C ASN A 71 59.55 -32.49 -5.82
N LYS A 72 60.10 -33.21 -4.84
CA LYS A 72 59.81 -33.17 -3.38
C LYS A 72 60.46 -32.02 -2.57
N ASN A 73 59.83 -31.74 -1.41
CA ASN A 73 60.31 -31.37 -0.05
C ASN A 73 61.35 -30.24 0.18
N ASP A 74 61.04 -29.24 1.02
CA ASP A 74 61.52 -29.10 2.42
C ASP A 74 61.18 -27.75 3.10
N VAL A 75 61.35 -27.76 4.42
CA VAL A 75 60.95 -26.85 5.52
C VAL A 75 61.70 -25.50 5.57
N SER A 76 61.08 -24.48 6.19
CA SER A 76 61.67 -23.48 7.14
C SER A 76 61.37 -21.97 6.91
N GLU A 77 61.59 -21.23 7.99
CA GLU A 77 61.06 -19.95 8.48
C GLU A 77 61.73 -18.65 7.98
N ILE A 78 61.05 -17.51 8.20
CA ILE A 78 61.56 -16.15 8.48
C ILE A 78 62.30 -15.37 7.36
N ASN A 79 61.70 -14.28 6.85
CA ASN A 79 62.16 -12.87 6.98
C ASN A 79 61.39 -11.89 6.07
N LYS A 80 61.11 -10.68 6.58
CA LYS A 80 60.79 -9.49 5.78
C LYS A 80 61.99 -9.10 4.91
N PRO A 81 61.76 -8.47 3.75
CA PRO A 81 62.46 -7.21 3.52
C PRO A 81 61.60 -6.11 2.90
N ALA A 82 62.13 -4.89 3.06
CA ALA A 82 61.59 -3.61 2.65
C ALA A 82 62.08 -3.19 1.25
N ILE A 83 61.29 -2.29 0.64
CA ILE A 83 61.62 -1.23 -0.33
C ILE A 83 62.55 -1.56 -1.52
N ALA A 84 62.01 -1.41 -2.74
CA ALA A 84 62.71 -0.74 -3.84
C ALA A 84 61.71 -0.09 -4.81
N GLN A 85 62.01 1.16 -5.17
CA GLN A 85 61.34 2.02 -6.14
C GLN A 85 61.44 1.45 -7.56
N ASN A 86 60.47 1.77 -8.41
CA ASN A 86 60.75 2.17 -9.79
C ASN A 86 59.65 3.10 -10.32
N GLU A 87 60.09 4.27 -10.77
CA GLU A 87 59.36 5.26 -11.56
C GLU A 87 59.03 4.70 -12.95
N VAL A 88 57.91 5.12 -13.55
CA VAL A 88 57.85 5.91 -14.80
C VAL A 88 56.38 6.35 -15.03
N SER A 89 56.24 7.64 -15.37
CA SER A 89 55.01 8.41 -15.64
C SER A 89 54.30 8.01 -16.96
N PRO A 90 53.03 8.44 -17.18
CA PRO A 90 52.88 9.54 -18.14
C PRO A 90 51.81 10.61 -17.80
N LYS A 91 52.19 11.85 -18.11
CA LYS A 91 51.42 13.04 -18.57
C LYS A 91 49.91 13.06 -18.31
N VAL A 92 49.51 13.92 -17.37
CA VAL A 92 48.13 14.42 -17.17
C VAL A 92 47.95 15.73 -17.96
N SER A 93 46.76 15.94 -18.52
CA SER A 93 46.42 17.10 -19.36
C SER A 93 46.43 18.42 -18.57
N SER A 94 46.76 19.51 -19.27
CA SER A 94 46.85 20.87 -18.75
C SER A 94 45.54 21.41 -18.15
N ASP A 95 44.40 20.81 -18.48
CA ASP A 95 43.08 21.26 -18.02
C ASP A 95 42.78 20.83 -16.58
N VAL A 96 43.38 19.72 -16.14
CA VAL A 96 43.20 19.21 -14.76
C VAL A 96 43.97 20.06 -13.75
N GLN A 97 45.13 20.61 -14.12
CA GLN A 97 45.89 21.53 -13.26
C GLN A 97 45.21 22.89 -13.09
N ALA A 98 44.50 23.38 -14.11
CA ALA A 98 43.76 24.64 -14.03
C ALA A 98 42.54 24.52 -13.11
N ILE A 99 41.84 23.38 -13.16
CA ILE A 99 40.69 23.08 -12.29
C ILE A 99 41.15 22.91 -10.85
N ASP A 100 42.22 22.16 -10.60
CA ASP A 100 42.73 21.92 -9.25
C ASP A 100 43.22 23.22 -8.58
N SER A 101 43.85 24.11 -9.34
CA SER A 101 44.28 25.43 -8.85
C SER A 101 43.10 26.36 -8.55
N MET A 102 42.04 26.34 -9.36
CA MET A 102 40.84 27.14 -9.14
C MET A 102 40.03 26.65 -7.93
N VAL A 103 39.94 25.32 -7.74
CA VAL A 103 39.29 24.71 -6.57
C VAL A 103 40.07 25.03 -5.31
N LYS A 104 41.41 24.93 -5.34
CA LYS A 104 42.26 25.26 -4.19
C LYS A 104 42.17 26.74 -3.81
N SER A 105 42.15 27.65 -4.78
CA SER A 105 41.95 29.09 -4.53
C SER A 105 40.59 29.40 -3.93
N ASN A 106 39.53 28.70 -4.36
CA ASN A 106 38.18 28.90 -3.83
C ASN A 106 38.04 28.35 -2.39
N ILE A 107 38.72 27.25 -2.09
CA ILE A 107 38.77 26.68 -0.73
C ILE A 107 39.55 27.60 0.22
N GLU A 108 40.68 28.15 -0.21
CA GLU A 108 41.45 29.12 0.60
C GLU A 108 40.65 30.40 0.88
N LYS A 109 39.93 30.95 -0.11
CA LYS A 109 39.03 32.10 0.10
C LYS A 109 37.89 31.82 1.06
N GLN A 110 37.35 30.59 1.09
CA GLN A 110 36.33 30.21 2.06
C GLN A 110 36.92 30.03 3.46
N ILE A 111 38.13 29.47 3.59
CA ILE A 111 38.80 29.28 4.89
C ILE A 111 39.17 30.63 5.51
N ASP A 112 39.62 31.60 4.71
CA ASP A 112 39.95 32.93 5.23
C ASP A 112 38.69 33.76 5.55
N GLY A 113 37.60 33.61 4.79
CA GLY A 113 36.29 34.20 5.12
C GLY A 113 35.65 33.64 6.40
N LEU A 114 36.02 32.42 6.82
CA LEU A 114 35.59 31.83 8.08
C LEU A 114 36.40 32.31 9.30
N LYS A 115 37.62 32.83 9.09
CA LYS A 115 38.46 33.38 10.16
C LYS A 115 38.07 34.81 10.56
N GLU A 116 37.49 35.59 9.65
CA GLU A 116 37.07 36.98 9.93
C GLU A 116 35.75 37.10 10.73
N ASN A 117 34.96 36.02 10.86
CA ASN A 117 33.64 36.05 11.52
C ASN A 117 33.61 35.57 13.00
N GLN A 118 34.76 35.50 13.68
CA GLN A 118 34.81 35.06 15.09
C GLN A 118 34.48 36.13 16.14
N ASN A 119 34.01 37.33 15.77
CA ASN A 119 33.71 38.42 16.70
C ASN A 119 32.26 38.94 16.64
N GLN A 120 31.26 38.04 16.58
CA GLN A 120 29.88 38.39 16.93
C GLN A 120 29.42 37.64 18.19
N LYS A 121 29.24 38.43 19.26
CA LYS A 121 28.77 38.04 20.58
C LYS A 121 27.32 37.56 20.48
N ILE A 122 27.09 36.26 20.58
CA ILE A 122 25.76 35.66 20.66
C ILE A 122 25.19 35.96 22.06
N LEU A 123 24.12 36.75 22.12
CA LEU A 123 23.33 36.97 23.33
C LEU A 123 22.45 35.75 23.56
N ALA A 124 22.91 34.84 24.42
CA ALA A 124 22.09 33.76 24.97
C ALA A 124 21.13 34.34 26.03
N TYR A 125 19.89 33.84 26.02
CA TYR A 125 18.82 34.15 26.97
C TYR A 125 19.29 33.96 28.42
N GLU A 126 19.05 34.98 29.26
CA GLU A 126 19.22 34.93 30.71
C GLU A 126 18.14 34.05 31.37
N ASP A 127 18.57 33.29 32.39
CA ASP A 127 17.72 32.48 33.26
C ASP A 127 16.66 33.34 33.97
N ALA A 128 15.40 32.90 33.91
CA ALA A 128 14.33 33.49 34.69
C ALA A 128 14.53 33.18 36.18
N LYS A 129 14.80 34.24 36.96
CA LYS A 129 14.80 34.21 38.43
C LYS A 129 13.45 33.72 38.97
N THR A 130 13.48 32.63 39.72
CA THR A 130 12.38 32.16 40.55
C THR A 130 12.17 33.10 41.73
N PHE A 131 11.02 33.78 41.77
CA PHE A 131 10.56 34.45 42.98
C PHE A 131 9.77 33.45 43.85
N HIS A 132 10.31 33.14 45.02
CA HIS A 132 9.53 32.57 46.12
C HIS A 132 8.60 33.64 46.67
N ASN A 133 7.30 33.36 46.69
CA ASN A 133 6.37 34.05 47.57
C ASN A 133 5.47 33.02 48.24
N ASN A 134 5.70 32.84 49.54
CA ASN A 134 4.79 32.19 50.47
C ASN A 134 3.56 33.10 50.62
N GLN A 135 2.38 32.61 50.24
CA GLN A 135 1.13 33.03 50.88
C GLN A 135 0.07 31.96 50.70
N GLU A 136 -0.37 31.41 51.83
CA GLU A 136 -1.54 30.53 51.96
C GLU A 136 -2.79 31.21 51.40
N PHE A 137 -3.53 30.51 50.54
CA PHE A 137 -4.96 30.76 50.39
C PHE A 137 -5.72 29.44 50.22
N GLU A 138 -6.52 29.16 51.24
CA GLU A 138 -7.56 28.15 51.27
C GLU A 138 -8.76 28.60 50.41
N LYS A 139 -9.45 27.60 49.83
CA LYS A 139 -10.89 27.52 49.54
C LYS A 139 -11.47 27.89 48.15
N VAL A 140 -12.09 26.83 47.61
CA VAL A 140 -13.46 26.76 47.04
C VAL A 140 -13.58 27.01 45.52
N PHE A 141 -13.76 25.89 44.81
CA PHE A 141 -14.27 25.83 43.45
C PHE A 141 -15.75 26.23 43.41
N ILE A 142 -16.08 27.30 42.67
CA ILE A 142 -17.43 27.59 42.18
C ILE A 142 -17.34 27.69 40.67
N SER A 143 -17.85 26.68 39.95
CA SER A 143 -18.06 26.77 38.50
C SER A 143 -19.37 27.54 38.24
N LYS A 144 -19.27 28.72 37.64
CA LYS A 144 -20.40 29.42 37.03
C LYS A 144 -20.49 28.99 35.57
N GLY A 145 -21.48 28.14 35.26
CA GLY A 145 -21.91 27.88 33.88
C GLY A 145 -22.84 28.98 33.40
N ASN A 146 -22.51 29.64 32.28
CA ASN A 146 -23.45 30.50 31.56
C ASN A 146 -24.26 29.66 30.58
N SER A 147 -25.55 29.52 30.86
CA SER A 147 -26.55 28.94 29.97
C SER A 147 -27.17 30.03 29.11
N ILE A 148 -27.14 29.87 27.78
CA ILE A 148 -27.85 30.71 26.83
C ILE A 148 -29.04 29.90 26.31
N ILE A 149 -30.21 30.05 26.93
CA ILE A 149 -31.49 29.74 26.29
C ILE A 149 -32.47 30.89 26.56
N ASN A 150 -32.94 31.46 25.46
CA ASN A 150 -33.86 32.57 25.35
C ASN A 150 -35.28 32.12 25.71
N ARG A 151 -35.99 32.94 26.50
CA ARG A 151 -37.40 32.73 26.88
C ARG A 151 -38.31 33.08 25.69
N ASN A 152 -39.39 32.31 25.52
CA ASN A 152 -40.71 32.88 25.22
C ASN A 152 -41.84 32.00 25.79
N GLU A 153 -42.56 32.63 26.72
CA GLU A 153 -44.01 32.66 26.96
C GLU A 153 -44.83 31.39 27.29
N SER A 154 -45.31 31.39 28.55
CA SER A 154 -46.66 31.08 29.05
C SER A 154 -47.27 29.70 28.77
N ASN A 155 -47.38 28.86 29.82
CA ASN A 155 -48.65 28.54 30.50
C ASN A 155 -48.49 27.39 31.51
N GLY A 156 -48.84 27.66 32.77
CA GLY A 156 -49.73 26.79 33.56
C GLY A 156 -49.20 25.57 34.34
N ILE A 157 -49.20 25.72 35.66
CA ILE A 157 -49.71 24.78 36.71
C ILE A 157 -48.74 23.76 37.37
N ILE A 158 -48.44 24.09 38.65
CA ILE A 158 -48.27 23.33 39.91
C ILE A 158 -47.76 21.87 39.86
N PRO A 159 -46.66 21.54 40.57
CA PRO A 159 -46.16 20.17 40.70
C PRO A 159 -46.88 19.37 41.81
N ILE A 160 -47.23 18.12 41.49
CA ILE A 160 -47.61 17.07 42.44
C ILE A 160 -46.39 16.17 42.66
N GLU A 161 -46.09 15.93 43.94
CA GLU A 161 -44.99 15.11 44.44
C GLU A 161 -45.31 13.60 44.28
N ILE A 162 -44.37 12.81 43.74
CA ILE A 162 -44.44 11.34 43.82
C ILE A 162 -43.07 10.81 44.29
N ASN A 163 -43.06 10.37 45.53
CA ASN A 163 -42.06 9.51 46.15
C ASN A 163 -42.09 8.11 45.51
N HIS A 164 -40.94 7.45 45.29
CA HIS A 164 -40.77 6.03 45.64
C HIS A 164 -39.28 5.59 45.62
N LYS A 165 -38.91 4.90 46.71
CA LYS A 165 -37.63 4.27 47.01
C LYS A 165 -37.22 3.20 45.98
N VAL A 166 -35.91 3.11 45.70
CA VAL A 166 -35.27 1.98 44.99
C VAL A 166 -34.62 1.04 46.03
N PRO A 167 -34.78 -0.30 45.93
CA PRO A 167 -34.16 -1.25 46.85
C PRO A 167 -32.68 -1.47 46.54
N GLN A 168 -31.85 -1.59 47.58
CA GLN A 168 -30.44 -1.99 47.45
C GLN A 168 -30.30 -3.51 47.60
N VAL A 169 -29.58 -4.14 46.67
CA VAL A 169 -29.08 -5.51 46.76
C VAL A 169 -27.57 -5.42 47.00
N PRO A 170 -27.00 -6.07 48.03
CA PRO A 170 -25.56 -6.07 48.24
C PRO A 170 -24.91 -7.11 47.32
N VAL A 171 -23.91 -6.68 46.55
CA VAL A 171 -23.00 -7.59 45.82
C VAL A 171 -21.61 -7.44 46.39
N ASP A 172 -21.11 -8.59 46.84
CA ASP A 172 -19.83 -8.88 47.47
C ASP A 172 -18.63 -8.39 46.63
N SER A 173 -17.73 -7.63 47.25
CA SER A 173 -16.55 -7.05 46.62
C SER A 173 -15.41 -8.06 46.64
N GLY A 174 -15.30 -8.84 45.56
CA GLY A 174 -14.38 -9.95 45.47
C GLY A 174 -13.45 -9.98 44.26
N TYR A 175 -13.08 -8.86 43.61
CA TYR A 175 -12.02 -8.89 42.59
C TYR A 175 -11.17 -7.60 42.52
N LYS A 176 -9.86 -7.86 42.38
CA LYS A 176 -8.73 -6.92 42.29
C LYS A 176 -8.92 -5.85 41.21
N GLU A 177 -8.52 -4.63 41.55
CA GLU A 177 -8.36 -3.50 40.64
C GLU A 177 -7.41 -3.81 39.48
N SER A 178 -7.90 -3.61 38.26
CA SER A 178 -7.08 -3.18 37.13
C SER A 178 -7.70 -1.90 36.57
N LYS A 179 -6.96 -0.79 36.74
CA LYS A 179 -7.31 0.53 36.21
C LYS A 179 -7.45 0.45 34.68
N ILE A 180 -8.62 0.77 34.18
CA ILE A 180 -8.82 1.23 32.79
C ILE A 180 -9.46 2.61 32.90
N GLU A 181 -8.70 3.64 32.57
CA GLU A 181 -9.25 4.94 32.18
C GLU A 181 -8.35 5.51 31.08
N GLU A 182 -8.90 5.70 29.89
CA GLU A 182 -8.88 7.01 29.24
C GLU A 182 -9.99 7.08 28.19
N VAL A 183 -11.01 7.90 28.46
CA VAL A 183 -12.02 8.31 27.49
C VAL A 183 -11.64 9.71 27.02
N VAL A 184 -11.11 9.83 25.80
CA VAL A 184 -10.81 11.14 25.20
C VAL A 184 -12.02 11.63 24.42
N VAL A 185 -12.70 12.64 24.96
CA VAL A 185 -13.72 13.42 24.25
C VAL A 185 -13.02 14.53 23.46
N LEU A 186 -13.04 14.47 22.14
CA LEU A 186 -12.52 15.54 21.27
C LEU A 186 -13.64 16.51 20.89
N GLY A 187 -13.57 17.74 21.43
CA GLY A 187 -14.41 18.86 21.04
C GLY A 187 -13.93 19.49 19.72
N TYR A 188 -14.84 19.65 18.77
CA TYR A 188 -14.56 20.28 17.48
C TYR A 188 -14.60 21.82 17.58
N ASN A 189 -13.53 22.49 17.13
CA ASN A 189 -13.58 23.90 16.73
C ASN A 189 -13.43 24.01 15.21
N LYS A 190 -14.28 24.81 14.57
CA LYS A 190 -14.42 24.93 13.12
C LYS A 190 -13.82 26.25 12.64
N THR A 191 -12.65 26.23 12.02
CA THR A 191 -12.04 27.39 11.35
C THR A 191 -12.40 27.39 9.85
N GLN A 192 -12.94 28.50 9.34
CA GLN A 192 -13.20 28.67 7.90
C GLN A 192 -11.91 29.08 7.18
N THR A 193 -11.54 28.36 6.12
CA THR A 193 -10.47 28.72 5.18
C THR A 193 -11.06 28.96 3.77
N SER A 194 -10.50 29.93 3.04
CA SER A 194 -10.96 30.39 1.72
C SER A 194 -10.88 29.30 0.62
N PRO A 195 -11.76 29.34 -0.41
CA PRO A 195 -11.95 28.23 -1.34
C PRO A 195 -10.78 28.02 -2.30
N LYS A 196 -10.26 26.78 -2.37
CA LYS A 196 -9.26 26.28 -3.34
C LYS A 196 -9.93 25.67 -4.60
N SER A 197 -9.20 25.69 -5.71
CA SER A 197 -9.59 25.40 -7.11
C SER A 197 -10.45 24.14 -7.33
N TYR A 198 -11.57 24.28 -8.05
CA TYR A 198 -12.51 23.21 -8.40
C TYR A 198 -12.26 22.62 -9.81
N SER A 199 -12.52 21.32 -9.99
CA SER A 199 -12.48 20.59 -11.29
C SER A 199 -13.59 20.99 -12.26
N SER A 200 -14.62 21.69 -11.76
CA SER A 200 -15.56 22.44 -12.59
C SER A 200 -15.72 23.86 -12.03
N THR A 201 -15.77 24.86 -12.91
CA THR A 201 -16.00 26.25 -12.51
C THR A 201 -17.25 26.77 -13.22
N THR A 202 -18.22 27.26 -12.45
CA THR A 202 -19.48 27.81 -12.98
C THR A 202 -19.55 29.31 -12.74
N VAL A 203 -19.85 30.07 -13.80
CA VAL A 203 -20.01 31.53 -13.76
C VAL A 203 -21.45 31.89 -14.15
N ASN A 204 -22.11 32.71 -13.32
CA ASN A 204 -23.51 33.14 -13.51
C ASN A 204 -23.61 34.45 -14.33
N ALA A 205 -24.77 34.67 -14.98
CA ALA A 205 -25.05 35.81 -15.86
C ALA A 205 -24.67 37.19 -15.31
N GLN A 206 -24.89 37.46 -14.02
CA GLN A 206 -24.57 38.75 -13.39
C GLN A 206 -23.07 39.11 -13.44
N LYS A 207 -22.18 38.10 -13.46
CA LYS A 207 -20.72 38.29 -13.64
C LYS A 207 -20.32 38.42 -15.11
N VAL A 208 -21.17 37.99 -16.05
CA VAL A 208 -20.93 38.04 -17.49
C VAL A 208 -21.36 39.39 -18.08
N GLU A 209 -22.45 39.99 -17.59
CA GLU A 209 -23.11 41.15 -18.20
C GLU A 209 -22.48 42.53 -17.89
N ASN A 210 -21.73 42.70 -16.80
CA ASN A 210 -21.22 44.02 -16.41
C ASN A 210 -19.70 44.18 -16.62
N ARG A 211 -19.30 44.89 -17.69
CA ARG A 211 -18.28 45.97 -17.70
C ARG A 211 -18.02 46.52 -19.11
N ALA A 212 -17.88 47.85 -19.20
CA ALA A 212 -17.46 48.60 -20.38
C ALA A 212 -15.95 48.45 -20.65
N ASN A 213 -15.59 48.37 -21.93
CA ASN A 213 -14.24 48.20 -22.46
C ASN A 213 -13.37 49.47 -22.30
N GLN A 214 -12.32 49.44 -21.47
CA GLN A 214 -11.06 50.18 -21.66
C GLN A 214 -9.88 49.42 -21.00
N GLY A 215 -8.70 49.47 -21.63
CA GLY A 215 -7.49 48.65 -21.39
C GLY A 215 -7.23 48.09 -19.99
N TYR A 216 -7.41 46.77 -19.83
CA TYR A 216 -7.29 46.04 -18.56
C TYR A 216 -5.94 45.35 -18.31
N LEU A 217 -5.08 45.22 -19.32
CA LEU A 217 -3.88 44.37 -19.18
C LEU A 217 -2.75 45.02 -18.36
N ASN A 218 -2.74 46.34 -18.18
CA ASN A 218 -1.70 47.04 -17.41
C ASN A 218 -2.05 47.24 -15.92
N SER A 219 -3.29 46.99 -15.49
CA SER A 219 -3.70 47.17 -14.07
C SER A 219 -3.67 45.88 -13.24
N LEU A 220 -3.22 44.76 -13.81
CA LEU A 220 -3.14 43.46 -13.14
C LEU A 220 -1.72 43.07 -12.70
N GLN A 221 -0.71 43.87 -13.04
CA GLN A 221 0.64 43.67 -12.53
C GLN A 221 0.70 44.10 -11.05
N GLY A 222 0.88 43.12 -10.16
CA GLY A 222 1.00 43.34 -8.70
C GLY A 222 -0.21 42.92 -7.86
N SER A 223 -1.34 42.52 -8.47
CA SER A 223 -2.52 42.00 -7.73
C SER A 223 -2.62 40.46 -7.71
N VAL A 224 -1.77 39.77 -8.49
CA VAL A 224 -1.72 38.31 -8.59
C VAL A 224 -0.27 37.85 -8.47
N PRO A 225 0.09 37.08 -7.43
CA PRO A 225 1.42 36.47 -7.34
C PRO A 225 1.68 35.54 -8.54
N GLY A 226 2.76 35.78 -9.29
CA GLY A 226 3.23 34.90 -10.37
C GLY A 226 2.80 35.25 -11.80
N LEU A 227 2.18 36.42 -12.05
CA LEU A 227 1.88 36.87 -13.41
C LEU A 227 3.08 37.62 -14.01
N ALA A 228 3.79 37.01 -14.98
CA ALA A 228 4.80 37.67 -15.80
C ALA A 228 4.26 37.90 -17.22
N ILE A 229 4.30 39.15 -17.69
CA ILE A 229 3.95 39.51 -19.07
C ILE A 229 5.25 39.60 -19.87
N ASN A 230 5.50 38.62 -20.73
CA ASN A 230 6.64 38.64 -21.65
C ASN A 230 6.24 39.38 -22.94
N SER A 231 6.76 40.59 -23.12
CA SER A 231 6.74 41.30 -24.40
C SER A 231 7.95 40.85 -25.24
N ASN A 232 7.72 39.94 -26.18
CA ASN A 232 8.76 39.56 -27.14
C ASN A 232 8.91 40.66 -28.21
N SER A 233 9.83 41.60 -27.99
CA SER A 233 10.45 42.36 -29.07
C SER A 233 11.95 42.44 -28.80
N SER A 234 12.70 41.62 -29.53
CA SER A 234 14.13 41.44 -29.40
C SER A 234 14.90 42.59 -30.05
N THR A 235 14.92 43.78 -29.45
CA THR A 235 16.01 44.78 -29.62
C THR A 235 15.90 45.88 -28.54
N PRO A 236 16.91 46.09 -27.68
CA PRO A 236 16.93 47.23 -26.76
C PRO A 236 17.22 48.53 -27.52
N GLY A 237 16.34 49.54 -27.40
CA GLY A 237 16.70 50.94 -27.73
C GLY A 237 15.91 51.67 -28.82
N SER A 238 14.87 51.10 -29.45
CA SER A 238 14.07 51.85 -30.42
C SER A 238 12.57 51.56 -30.33
N SER A 239 11.84 52.47 -29.69
CA SER A 239 10.52 52.87 -30.17
C SER A 239 10.13 54.19 -29.52
N ARG A 240 10.43 55.28 -30.24
CA ARG A 240 9.64 56.50 -30.16
C ARG A 240 8.22 56.14 -30.58
N ILE A 241 7.26 56.32 -29.68
CA ILE A 241 5.84 56.14 -29.95
C ILE A 241 5.40 57.27 -30.89
N ASN A 242 5.20 56.96 -32.17
CA ASN A 242 4.38 57.79 -33.04
C ASN A 242 2.92 57.45 -32.77
N TYR A 243 2.19 58.38 -32.18
CA TYR A 243 0.73 58.32 -32.14
C TYR A 243 0.20 58.56 -33.55
N ASN A 244 -0.47 57.57 -34.13
CA ASN A 244 -1.46 57.84 -35.17
C ASN A 244 -2.78 57.17 -34.78
N ILE A 245 -3.66 58.01 -34.26
CA ILE A 245 -5.07 57.75 -34.03
C ILE A 245 -5.73 57.65 -35.41
N LYS A 246 -6.21 56.46 -35.79
CA LYS A 246 -7.45 56.33 -36.55
C LYS A 246 -8.25 55.15 -36.02
N ASN A 247 -9.37 55.50 -35.40
CA ASN A 247 -10.52 54.66 -35.15
C ASN A 247 -10.92 53.95 -36.43
N GLU A 248 -10.86 52.61 -36.42
CA GLU A 248 -11.82 51.74 -37.10
C GLU A 248 -11.55 50.29 -36.69
N PHE A 249 -12.13 49.86 -35.58
CA PHE A 249 -12.38 48.44 -35.34
C PHE A 249 -13.87 48.27 -35.05
N LYS A 250 -14.59 47.67 -36.00
CA LYS A 250 -15.88 47.02 -35.74
C LYS A 250 -15.69 46.05 -34.58
N GLN A 251 -16.25 46.37 -33.42
CA GLN A 251 -16.34 45.48 -32.28
C GLN A 251 -17.15 44.25 -32.68
N SER A 252 -16.49 43.11 -32.88
CA SER A 252 -17.18 41.82 -32.82
C SER A 252 -17.39 41.48 -31.35
N ASN A 253 -18.64 41.49 -30.89
CA ASN A 253 -19.04 41.02 -29.56
C ASN A 253 -18.87 39.49 -29.51
N ASN A 254 -17.63 39.02 -29.37
CA ASN A 254 -17.34 37.59 -29.34
C ASN A 254 -17.35 37.09 -27.88
N ILE A 255 -18.20 36.11 -27.60
CA ILE A 255 -18.30 35.42 -26.30
C ILE A 255 -16.94 34.95 -25.79
N SER A 256 -16.02 34.54 -26.68
CA SER A 256 -14.67 34.11 -26.32
C SER A 256 -13.89 35.19 -25.57
N GLN A 257 -14.07 36.47 -25.89
CA GLN A 257 -13.39 37.57 -25.19
C GLN A 257 -13.96 37.83 -23.80
N THR A 258 -15.27 37.60 -23.60
CA THR A 258 -15.95 37.85 -22.33
C THR A 258 -15.67 36.80 -21.25
N LEU A 259 -15.22 35.61 -21.64
CA LEU A 259 -14.91 34.50 -20.74
C LEU A 259 -13.46 34.51 -20.24
N ILE A 260 -12.58 35.26 -20.90
CA ILE A 260 -11.17 35.42 -20.51
C ILE A 260 -11.09 36.08 -19.13
N GLY A 261 -10.34 35.47 -18.21
CA GLY A 261 -10.16 35.97 -16.84
C GLY A 261 -11.35 35.75 -15.88
N LYS A 262 -12.53 35.32 -16.38
CA LYS A 262 -13.70 34.99 -15.54
C LYS A 262 -13.81 33.50 -15.21
N VAL A 263 -13.17 32.65 -16.02
CA VAL A 263 -13.17 31.19 -15.87
C VAL A 263 -11.76 30.72 -15.50
N SER A 264 -11.63 30.04 -14.36
CA SER A 264 -10.34 29.51 -13.89
C SER A 264 -9.78 28.46 -14.85
N GLY A 265 -8.56 28.65 -15.34
CA GLY A 265 -7.83 27.74 -16.23
C GLY A 265 -8.16 27.84 -17.73
N LEU A 266 -8.86 28.88 -18.17
CA LEU A 266 -9.05 29.21 -19.59
C LEU A 266 -7.85 30.05 -20.10
N GLN A 267 -7.19 29.60 -21.16
CA GLN A 267 -6.06 30.28 -21.81
C GLN A 267 -6.39 30.62 -23.27
N THR A 268 -5.80 31.69 -23.80
CA THR A 268 -5.94 32.10 -25.21
C THR A 268 -4.60 32.10 -25.93
N VAL A 269 -4.59 31.65 -27.18
CA VAL A 269 -3.45 31.82 -28.09
C VAL A 269 -3.80 32.90 -29.11
N PRO A 270 -3.01 33.99 -29.24
CA PRO A 270 -3.25 34.98 -30.28
C PRO A 270 -2.98 34.39 -31.67
N ASN A 271 -4.01 34.29 -32.50
CA ASN A 271 -4.00 34.03 -33.95
C ASN A 271 -5.03 35.00 -34.57
N PRO A 272 -5.17 35.19 -35.91
CA PRO A 272 -6.19 36.09 -36.49
C PRO A 272 -7.63 35.82 -35.97
N GLU A 273 -7.86 34.64 -35.40
CA GLU A 273 -9.03 34.30 -34.59
C GLU A 273 -8.64 33.88 -33.15
N ILE A 274 -9.39 34.35 -32.15
CA ILE A 274 -9.16 34.02 -30.72
C ILE A 274 -9.59 32.57 -30.44
N GLN A 275 -8.63 31.68 -30.15
CA GLN A 275 -8.90 30.29 -29.75
C GLN A 275 -8.88 30.11 -28.23
N LEU A 276 -9.87 29.39 -27.68
CA LEU A 276 -10.00 29.05 -26.27
C LEU A 276 -9.35 27.69 -25.96
N LYS A 277 -8.55 27.59 -24.89
CA LYS A 277 -7.91 26.35 -24.42
C LYS A 277 -8.06 26.17 -22.91
N ILE A 278 -8.25 24.92 -22.44
CA ILE A 278 -8.56 24.60 -21.03
C ILE A 278 -7.43 23.82 -20.34
N ARG A 279 -6.45 23.31 -21.09
CA ARG A 279 -5.23 22.63 -20.60
C ARG A 279 -3.97 23.31 -21.13
N GLY A 280 -2.94 23.39 -20.29
CA GLY A 280 -1.60 23.84 -20.68
C GLY A 280 -0.97 22.90 -21.71
N ILE A 281 -0.07 23.45 -22.53
CA ILE A 281 0.67 22.81 -23.62
C ILE A 281 1.21 21.43 -23.23
N SER A 282 0.57 20.37 -23.73
CA SER A 282 1.19 19.06 -23.93
C SER A 282 0.96 18.73 -25.40
N SER A 283 2.04 18.70 -26.18
CA SER A 283 2.09 18.48 -27.63
C SER A 283 1.94 19.71 -28.53
N LEU A 284 2.97 19.94 -29.36
CA LEU A 284 3.12 21.08 -30.27
C LEU A 284 2.26 21.01 -31.55
N ASN A 285 1.45 19.97 -31.80
CA ASN A 285 0.72 19.84 -33.09
C ASN A 285 -0.68 19.17 -33.02
N ALA A 286 -1.35 19.10 -31.86
CA ALA A 286 -2.71 18.57 -31.76
C ALA A 286 -3.76 19.69 -31.61
N ASN A 287 -4.83 19.63 -32.41
CA ASN A 287 -5.95 20.58 -32.35
C ASN A 287 -6.66 20.47 -30.98
N SER A 288 -6.31 21.37 -30.06
CA SER A 288 -6.58 21.30 -28.60
C SER A 288 -7.85 22.06 -28.20
N GLN A 289 -8.84 22.11 -29.09
CA GLN A 289 -10.08 22.84 -28.85
C GLN A 289 -11.00 22.09 -27.87
N PRO A 290 -11.64 22.79 -26.92
CA PRO A 290 -12.63 22.19 -26.04
C PRO A 290 -13.93 21.88 -26.78
N LEU A 291 -14.70 20.95 -26.24
CA LEU A 291 -16.04 20.64 -26.74
C LEU A 291 -17.05 21.70 -26.23
N TYR A 292 -17.85 22.27 -27.12
CA TYR A 292 -18.91 23.21 -26.74
C TYR A 292 -20.26 22.51 -26.64
N VAL A 293 -20.97 22.72 -25.53
CA VAL A 293 -22.30 22.18 -25.28
C VAL A 293 -23.24 23.32 -24.94
N ILE A 294 -24.21 23.62 -25.81
CA ILE A 294 -25.18 24.70 -25.59
C ILE A 294 -26.54 24.06 -25.35
N ASN A 295 -27.17 24.40 -24.22
CA ASN A 295 -28.46 23.86 -23.78
C ASN A 295 -28.52 22.32 -23.74
N GLY A 296 -27.39 21.66 -23.46
CA GLY A 296 -27.29 20.19 -23.40
C GLY A 296 -27.04 19.50 -24.75
N VAL A 297 -26.84 20.26 -25.84
CA VAL A 297 -26.52 19.73 -27.17
C VAL A 297 -25.10 20.12 -27.56
N ILE A 298 -24.33 19.17 -28.12
CA ILE A 298 -22.98 19.44 -28.63
C ILE A 298 -23.07 20.33 -29.86
N GLN A 299 -22.31 21.43 -29.86
CA GLN A 299 -22.27 22.42 -30.94
C GLN A 299 -20.84 22.62 -31.44
N ASN A 300 -20.70 23.12 -32.67
CA ASN A 300 -19.41 23.46 -33.24
C ASN A 300 -18.95 24.87 -32.79
N ASP A 301 -17.67 25.18 -33.02
CA ASP A 301 -17.05 26.46 -32.63
C ASP A 301 -17.73 27.68 -33.31
N ALA A 302 -18.23 27.52 -34.54
CA ALA A 302 -18.92 28.58 -35.26
C ALA A 302 -20.27 28.96 -34.61
N GLU A 303 -21.04 27.97 -34.16
CA GLU A 303 -22.31 28.20 -33.44
C GLU A 303 -22.07 28.73 -32.02
N PHE A 304 -20.98 28.32 -31.36
CA PHE A 304 -20.56 28.91 -30.09
C PHE A 304 -20.25 30.42 -30.22
N ARG A 305 -19.49 30.82 -31.24
CA ARG A 305 -19.11 32.23 -31.45
C ARG A 305 -20.27 33.14 -31.83
N LYS A 306 -21.34 32.60 -32.40
CA LYS A 306 -22.57 33.35 -32.74
C LYS A 306 -23.48 33.59 -31.54
N LEU A 307 -23.20 32.97 -30.39
CA LEU A 307 -24.07 33.06 -29.23
C LEU A 307 -24.04 34.47 -28.61
N ASN A 308 -25.22 35.06 -28.45
CA ASN A 308 -25.37 36.37 -27.82
C ASN A 308 -25.11 36.28 -26.30
N PRO A 309 -24.11 36.97 -25.74
CA PRO A 309 -23.77 36.90 -24.32
C PRO A 309 -24.93 37.24 -23.36
N ASN A 310 -25.84 38.13 -23.75
CA ASN A 310 -26.96 38.56 -22.90
C ASN A 310 -28.05 37.49 -22.71
N THR A 311 -28.00 36.43 -23.54
CA THR A 311 -28.93 35.31 -23.49
C THR A 311 -28.45 34.17 -22.58
N ILE A 312 -27.24 34.27 -22.05
CA ILE A 312 -26.59 33.25 -21.23
C ILE A 312 -27.06 33.35 -19.79
N GLU A 313 -27.47 32.23 -19.22
CA GLU A 313 -27.81 32.08 -17.80
C GLU A 313 -26.57 31.69 -16.99
N SER A 314 -25.84 30.68 -17.46
CA SER A 314 -24.60 30.21 -16.83
C SER A 314 -23.65 29.56 -17.83
N VAL A 315 -22.35 29.61 -17.52
CA VAL A 315 -21.29 28.88 -18.22
C VAL A 315 -20.56 28.02 -17.21
N SER A 316 -20.50 26.71 -17.47
CA SER A 316 -19.81 25.72 -16.65
C SER A 316 -18.67 25.11 -17.46
N VAL A 317 -17.47 25.10 -16.92
CA VAL A 317 -16.33 24.44 -17.56
C VAL A 317 -16.01 23.16 -16.82
N LEU A 318 -16.04 22.02 -17.54
CA LEU A 318 -15.72 20.70 -17.03
C LEU A 318 -14.31 20.31 -17.48
N LYS A 319 -13.54 19.75 -16.54
CA LYS A 319 -12.16 19.30 -16.77
C LYS A 319 -11.99 17.82 -16.40
N ASP A 320 -11.00 17.19 -17.03
CA ASP A 320 -10.48 15.86 -16.67
C ASP A 320 -11.57 14.80 -16.59
N ALA A 321 -11.61 14.00 -15.53
CA ALA A 321 -12.55 12.91 -15.36
C ALA A 321 -14.01 13.36 -15.47
N ALA A 322 -14.37 14.57 -15.03
CA ALA A 322 -15.77 15.05 -15.14
C ALA A 322 -16.19 15.28 -16.61
N ALA A 323 -15.25 15.74 -17.45
CA ALA A 323 -15.50 15.96 -18.86
C ALA A 323 -15.59 14.65 -19.65
N THR A 324 -14.68 13.70 -19.39
CA THR A 324 -14.64 12.41 -20.08
C THR A 324 -15.71 11.43 -19.59
N SER A 325 -16.13 11.48 -18.32
CA SER A 325 -17.22 10.63 -17.81
C SER A 325 -18.58 10.95 -18.43
N ILE A 326 -18.80 12.20 -18.86
CA ILE A 326 -20.08 12.63 -19.44
C ILE A 326 -20.02 12.62 -20.98
N TYR A 327 -18.92 13.06 -21.58
CA TYR A 327 -18.80 13.26 -23.02
C TYR A 327 -17.78 12.33 -23.72
N GLY A 328 -17.26 11.33 -22.99
CA GLY A 328 -16.29 10.36 -23.51
C GLY A 328 -14.98 11.01 -23.97
N ASN A 329 -14.29 10.36 -24.91
CA ASN A 329 -13.03 10.86 -25.47
C ASN A 329 -13.15 12.25 -26.12
N ARG A 330 -14.36 12.68 -26.51
CA ARG A 330 -14.62 14.03 -27.06
C ARG A 330 -14.50 15.13 -26.02
N GLY A 331 -14.63 14.80 -24.73
CA GLY A 331 -14.39 15.71 -23.61
C GLY A 331 -12.94 15.73 -23.11
N SER A 332 -12.03 14.97 -23.74
CA SER A 332 -10.63 14.86 -23.30
C SER A 332 -9.88 16.20 -23.29
N ASN A 333 -10.26 17.14 -24.16
CA ASN A 333 -9.69 18.50 -24.23
C ASN A 333 -10.45 19.52 -23.36
N GLY A 334 -11.37 19.07 -22.49
CA GLY A 334 -12.25 19.89 -21.68
C GLY A 334 -13.58 20.21 -22.39
N VAL A 335 -14.61 20.53 -21.60
CA VAL A 335 -15.97 20.81 -22.12
C VAL A 335 -16.48 22.12 -21.54
N ILE A 336 -16.99 22.99 -22.41
CA ILE A 336 -17.66 24.25 -22.03
C ILE A 336 -19.17 24.04 -22.21
N VAL A 337 -19.89 23.99 -21.09
CA VAL A 337 -21.34 23.84 -21.05
C VAL A 337 -21.99 25.20 -20.81
N ILE A 338 -22.85 25.63 -21.73
CA ILE A 338 -23.58 26.88 -21.66
C ILE A 338 -25.07 26.59 -21.50
N LYS A 339 -25.68 27.26 -20.52
CA LYS A 339 -27.12 27.29 -20.33
C LYS A 339 -27.63 28.68 -20.70
N THR A 340 -28.62 28.76 -21.58
CA THR A 340 -29.28 30.03 -21.94
C THR A 340 -30.53 30.27 -21.08
N LYS A 341 -30.92 31.53 -20.90
CA LYS A 341 -32.03 31.97 -20.03
C LYS A 341 -33.42 31.44 -20.46
N ARG A 342 -33.56 30.96 -21.70
CA ARG A 342 -34.82 30.43 -22.25
C ARG A 342 -34.57 29.03 -22.81
N LEU A 343 -34.86 28.01 -22.01
CA LEU A 343 -34.77 26.60 -22.42
C LEU A 343 -36.13 26.10 -22.90
N SER A 344 -36.15 25.32 -23.98
CA SER A 344 -37.30 24.51 -24.35
C SER A 344 -37.52 23.37 -23.34
N ARG A 345 -38.73 22.79 -23.31
CA ARG A 345 -39.06 21.66 -22.41
C ARG A 345 -38.13 20.45 -22.60
N LYS A 346 -37.61 20.23 -23.81
CA LYS A 346 -36.68 19.13 -24.14
C LYS A 346 -35.28 19.40 -23.59
N GLU A 347 -34.79 20.63 -23.72
CA GLU A 347 -33.47 21.04 -23.22
C GLU A 347 -33.43 21.08 -21.68
N ARG A 348 -34.53 21.47 -21.03
CA ARG A 348 -34.64 21.45 -19.57
C ARG A 348 -34.46 20.04 -18.97
N LYS A 349 -35.09 19.02 -19.57
CA LYS A 349 -34.94 17.62 -19.16
C LYS A 349 -33.52 17.09 -19.36
N ALA A 350 -32.87 17.47 -20.46
CA ALA A 350 -31.48 17.09 -20.73
C ALA A 350 -30.54 17.68 -19.66
N PHE A 351 -30.76 18.93 -19.28
CA PHE A 351 -29.95 19.61 -18.26
C PHE A 351 -30.17 19.05 -16.85
N GLU A 352 -31.41 18.70 -16.48
CA GLU A 352 -31.71 18.04 -15.20
C GLU A 352 -31.03 16.66 -15.07
N LYS A 353 -30.93 15.91 -16.16
CA LYS A 353 -30.21 14.63 -16.20
C LYS A 353 -28.69 14.83 -16.01
N LEU A 354 -28.11 15.83 -16.66
CA LEU A 354 -26.69 16.18 -16.52
C LEU A 354 -26.36 16.67 -15.10
N GLN A 355 -27.23 17.49 -14.51
CA GLN A 355 -27.04 18.01 -13.16
C GLN A 355 -27.06 16.89 -12.11
N LYS A 356 -28.00 15.93 -12.22
CA LYS A 356 -28.03 14.76 -11.32
C LYS A 356 -26.78 13.91 -11.40
N VAL A 357 -26.23 13.73 -12.61
CA VAL A 357 -24.95 13.02 -12.79
C VAL A 357 -23.81 13.82 -12.16
N GLN A 358 -23.73 15.13 -12.38
CA GLN A 358 -22.71 15.99 -11.79
C GLN A 358 -22.79 16.01 -10.25
N ASP A 359 -24.00 16.08 -9.69
CA ASP A 359 -24.21 16.08 -8.24
C ASP A 359 -23.83 14.73 -7.62
N SER A 360 -24.11 13.61 -8.31
CA SER A 360 -23.66 12.28 -7.88
C SER A 360 -22.13 12.12 -7.92
N ILE A 361 -21.47 12.68 -8.93
CA ILE A 361 -20.00 12.72 -9.06
C ILE A 361 -19.37 13.62 -7.98
N ASN A 362 -20.04 14.73 -7.63
CA ASN A 362 -19.55 15.64 -6.59
C ASN A 362 -19.74 15.03 -5.19
N ALA A 363 -20.84 14.32 -4.95
CA ALA A 363 -21.10 13.61 -3.70
C ALA A 363 -20.11 12.45 -3.48
N SER A 364 -19.76 11.69 -4.52
CA SER A 364 -18.72 10.66 -4.44
C SER A 364 -17.31 11.25 -4.27
N LYS A 365 -17.03 12.41 -4.87
CA LYS A 365 -15.75 13.11 -4.70
C LYS A 365 -15.57 13.76 -3.32
N GLN A 366 -16.61 14.24 -2.64
CA GLN A 366 -16.46 14.77 -1.28
C GLN A 366 -16.07 13.69 -0.26
N ILE A 367 -16.44 12.43 -0.51
CA ILE A 367 -16.05 11.26 0.29
C ILE A 367 -14.64 10.79 -0.10
N GLN A 368 -14.25 10.88 -1.38
CA GLN A 368 -12.92 10.48 -1.86
C GLN A 368 -11.81 11.54 -1.67
N GLN A 369 -12.12 12.83 -1.59
CA GLN A 369 -11.11 13.92 -1.55
C GLN A 369 -10.35 14.06 -0.21
N ARG A 370 -10.61 13.23 0.80
CA ARG A 370 -9.80 13.16 2.03
C ARG A 370 -8.89 11.94 2.12
N ASN A 371 -9.10 10.91 1.29
CA ASN A 371 -8.39 9.64 1.41
C ASN A 371 -7.66 9.32 0.10
N ASN A 372 -6.34 9.50 0.08
CA ASN A 372 -5.41 9.03 -0.94
C ASN A 372 -4.91 7.60 -0.64
N GLU A 373 -5.73 6.79 0.03
CA GLU A 373 -5.36 5.40 0.33
C GLU A 373 -5.51 4.53 -0.92
N GLU A 374 -4.50 3.72 -1.22
CA GLU A 374 -4.45 2.88 -2.42
C GLU A 374 -4.60 1.39 -2.04
N TYR A 375 -5.56 0.71 -2.67
CA TYR A 375 -5.79 -0.74 -2.50
C TYR A 375 -5.91 -1.40 -3.86
N ASP A 376 -5.23 -2.53 -4.03
CA ASP A 376 -5.31 -3.31 -5.26
C ASP A 376 -6.67 -4.02 -5.32
N ALA A 377 -7.27 -4.03 -6.52
CA ALA A 377 -8.45 -4.84 -6.76
C ALA A 377 -8.02 -6.30 -6.96
N PHE A 378 -8.71 -7.22 -6.30
CA PHE A 378 -8.55 -8.65 -6.52
C PHE A 378 -9.91 -9.33 -6.71
N VAL A 379 -9.87 -10.54 -7.26
CA VAL A 379 -11.05 -11.38 -7.48
C VAL A 379 -11.03 -12.47 -6.42
N GLU A 380 -12.13 -12.59 -5.67
CA GLU A 380 -12.32 -13.65 -4.67
C GLU A 380 -12.12 -15.03 -5.31
N ASN A 381 -11.42 -15.93 -4.63
CA ASN A 381 -11.17 -17.27 -5.12
C ASN A 381 -12.50 -18.03 -5.39
N PRO A 382 -12.76 -18.45 -6.64
CA PRO A 382 -13.97 -19.20 -6.96
C PRO A 382 -13.87 -20.64 -6.45
N PHE A 383 -15.00 -21.34 -6.46
CA PHE A 383 -15.02 -22.78 -6.29
C PHE A 383 -14.34 -23.49 -7.48
N GLU A 384 -13.50 -24.48 -7.18
CA GLU A 384 -12.83 -25.33 -8.15
C GLU A 384 -13.35 -26.76 -8.03
N LEU A 385 -13.62 -27.42 -9.16
CA LEU A 385 -14.05 -28.82 -9.18
C LEU A 385 -12.84 -29.73 -8.93
N THR A 386 -12.88 -30.54 -7.88
CA THR A 386 -11.78 -31.44 -7.49
C THR A 386 -11.44 -32.43 -8.61
N LYS A 387 -12.44 -32.88 -9.37
CA LYS A 387 -12.27 -33.76 -10.53
C LYS A 387 -11.39 -33.17 -11.65
N ASN A 388 -11.33 -31.84 -11.73
CA ASN A 388 -10.54 -31.12 -12.74
C ASN A 388 -9.22 -30.62 -12.16
N GLN A 389 -9.24 -30.19 -10.90
CA GLN A 389 -8.10 -29.65 -10.19
C GLN A 389 -8.18 -30.10 -8.73
N SER A 390 -7.56 -31.23 -8.40
CA SER A 390 -7.51 -31.75 -7.03
C SER A 390 -6.52 -31.00 -6.13
N VAL A 391 -5.61 -30.23 -6.73
CA VAL A 391 -4.48 -29.62 -6.04
C VAL A 391 -4.61 -28.10 -5.98
N SER A 392 -4.33 -27.53 -4.80
CA SER A 392 -4.28 -26.09 -4.57
C SER A 392 -2.97 -25.70 -3.88
N THR A 393 -2.23 -24.75 -4.46
CA THR A 393 -0.95 -24.26 -3.91
C THR A 393 -1.03 -22.76 -3.58
N PHE A 394 -0.47 -22.36 -2.44
CA PHE A 394 -0.36 -20.96 -2.04
C PHE A 394 0.88 -20.72 -1.16
N SER A 395 1.35 -19.46 -1.12
CA SER A 395 2.36 -19.03 -0.15
C SER A 395 1.71 -18.66 1.18
N ILE A 396 2.44 -18.87 2.27
CA ILE A 396 1.97 -18.56 3.63
C ILE A 396 2.31 -17.13 4.08
N ASP A 397 2.82 -16.31 3.17
CA ASP A 397 3.25 -14.95 3.45
C ASP A 397 2.03 -14.08 3.79
N VAL A 398 1.74 -13.95 5.08
CA VAL A 398 0.58 -13.20 5.58
C VAL A 398 1.02 -12.02 6.42
N ASP A 399 0.73 -10.82 5.91
CA ASP A 399 0.76 -9.59 6.67
C ASP A 399 -0.46 -9.48 7.58
N LYS A 400 -0.51 -8.42 8.39
CA LYS A 400 -1.60 -8.16 9.36
C LYS A 400 -2.20 -6.76 9.19
N ALA A 401 -1.71 -6.00 8.22
CA ALA A 401 -1.99 -4.59 8.05
C ALA A 401 -3.46 -4.33 7.72
N ALA A 402 -4.08 -5.21 6.93
CA ALA A 402 -5.48 -5.06 6.54
C ALA A 402 -6.43 -5.07 7.75
N TYR A 403 -6.20 -5.93 8.76
CA TYR A 403 -7.06 -5.94 9.95
C TYR A 403 -6.96 -4.64 10.75
N SER A 404 -5.74 -4.15 11.00
CA SER A 404 -5.52 -2.88 11.71
C SER A 404 -6.17 -1.71 10.97
N ASN A 405 -6.08 -1.71 9.63
CA ASN A 405 -6.73 -0.70 8.80
C ASN A 405 -8.28 -0.78 8.85
N ILE A 406 -8.85 -1.98 8.76
CA ILE A 406 -10.30 -2.20 8.90
C ILE A 406 -10.78 -1.78 10.29
N ARG A 407 -10.05 -2.16 11.35
CA ARG A 407 -10.33 -1.77 12.73
C ARG A 407 -10.41 -0.26 12.85
N ARG A 408 -9.40 0.44 12.34
CA ARG A 408 -9.34 1.90 12.31
C ARG A 408 -10.55 2.50 11.59
N MET A 409 -10.85 2.03 10.37
CA MET A 409 -12.00 2.51 9.60
C MET A 409 -13.31 2.37 10.39
N ILE A 410 -13.55 1.20 10.98
CA ILE A 410 -14.78 0.94 11.73
C ILE A 410 -14.85 1.80 13.00
N ASN A 411 -13.76 1.90 13.78
CA ASN A 411 -13.71 2.72 14.99
C ASN A 411 -13.92 4.22 14.69
N ASN A 412 -13.48 4.69 13.52
CA ASN A 412 -13.69 6.07 13.07
C ASN A 412 -15.08 6.31 12.45
N GLY A 413 -15.92 5.28 12.32
CA GLY A 413 -17.19 5.36 11.60
C GLY A 413 -17.04 5.56 10.09
N GLU A 414 -15.89 5.19 9.53
CA GLU A 414 -15.58 5.27 8.10
C GLU A 414 -16.14 4.07 7.33
N TYR A 415 -16.33 4.26 6.02
CA TYR A 415 -16.69 3.18 5.11
C TYR A 415 -15.50 2.24 4.88
N VAL A 416 -15.68 0.95 5.16
CA VAL A 416 -14.67 -0.08 4.84
C VAL A 416 -14.65 -0.35 3.34
N ASN A 417 -13.55 -0.02 2.68
CA ASN A 417 -13.35 -0.37 1.27
C ASN A 417 -13.21 -1.89 1.14
N LYS A 418 -14.03 -2.53 0.29
CA LYS A 418 -13.97 -3.99 0.06
C LYS A 418 -12.59 -4.48 -0.39
N ASN A 419 -11.81 -3.66 -1.10
CA ASN A 419 -10.47 -3.99 -1.58
C ASN A 419 -9.41 -3.88 -0.47
N ALA A 420 -9.72 -3.20 0.64
CA ALA A 420 -8.87 -3.16 1.83
C ALA A 420 -9.06 -4.41 2.72
N VAL A 421 -10.10 -5.21 2.46
CA VAL A 421 -10.41 -6.39 3.26
C VAL A 421 -9.58 -7.54 2.75
N ARG A 422 -8.62 -8.03 3.53
CA ARG A 422 -7.83 -9.24 3.25
C ARG A 422 -8.12 -10.29 4.30
N ILE A 423 -8.91 -11.30 3.93
CA ILE A 423 -9.51 -12.22 4.91
C ILE A 423 -8.42 -13.05 5.62
N GLU A 424 -7.41 -13.47 4.88
CA GLU A 424 -6.24 -14.16 5.39
C GLU A 424 -5.50 -13.32 6.45
N GLU A 425 -5.30 -12.02 6.22
CA GLU A 425 -4.66 -11.13 7.20
C GLU A 425 -5.54 -10.90 8.43
N MET A 426 -6.86 -10.83 8.24
CA MET A 426 -7.81 -10.75 9.35
C MET A 426 -7.76 -12.00 10.23
N ILE A 427 -7.77 -13.19 9.63
CA ILE A 427 -7.68 -14.46 10.37
C ILE A 427 -6.34 -14.53 11.11
N ASN A 428 -5.24 -14.19 10.44
CA ASN A 428 -3.88 -14.30 10.96
C ASN A 428 -3.45 -13.16 11.88
N TYR A 429 -4.30 -12.14 12.07
CA TYR A 429 -4.11 -11.14 13.13
C TYR A 429 -4.17 -11.78 14.53
N PHE A 430 -4.93 -12.86 14.70
CA PHE A 430 -5.17 -13.49 15.99
C PHE A 430 -4.26 -14.70 16.23
N LYS A 431 -3.88 -14.92 17.49
CA LYS A 431 -3.19 -16.14 17.91
C LYS A 431 -4.18 -17.28 18.09
N TYR A 432 -3.76 -18.49 17.74
CA TYR A 432 -4.49 -19.74 17.93
C TYR A 432 -3.61 -20.71 18.73
N ASP A 433 -4.22 -21.59 19.52
CA ASP A 433 -3.54 -22.53 20.41
C ASP A 433 -3.16 -23.81 19.64
N TYR A 434 -2.16 -23.67 18.77
CA TYR A 434 -1.62 -24.78 18.01
C TYR A 434 -0.49 -25.48 18.78
N PRO A 435 -0.48 -26.83 18.85
CA PRO A 435 0.62 -27.58 19.42
C PRO A 435 1.98 -27.23 18.82
N GLN A 436 3.01 -27.07 19.65
CA GLN A 436 4.39 -26.90 19.18
C GLN A 436 4.87 -28.14 18.39
N PRO A 437 5.76 -27.96 17.40
CA PRO A 437 6.32 -29.08 16.64
C PRO A 437 7.07 -30.09 17.52
N LYS A 438 6.98 -31.36 17.12
CA LYS A 438 7.64 -32.50 17.78
C LYS A 438 8.86 -32.94 16.96
N ASN A 439 9.66 -33.85 17.50
CA ASN A 439 10.72 -34.57 16.78
C ASN A 439 11.75 -33.69 16.04
N ASN A 440 12.09 -32.53 16.60
CA ASN A 440 12.99 -31.53 16.00
C ASN A 440 12.52 -30.92 14.66
N GLU A 441 11.27 -31.13 14.26
CA GLU A 441 10.70 -30.42 13.13
C GLU A 441 10.56 -28.91 13.43
N PRO A 442 10.68 -28.04 12.42
CA PRO A 442 10.52 -26.61 12.63
C PRO A 442 9.06 -26.15 12.66
N PHE A 443 8.11 -26.98 12.21
CA PHE A 443 6.68 -26.64 12.12
C PHE A 443 5.78 -27.81 12.49
N SER A 444 4.63 -27.53 13.10
CA SER A 444 3.52 -28.48 13.20
C SER A 444 2.40 -28.07 12.26
N ILE A 445 1.72 -29.06 11.67
CA ILE A 445 0.53 -28.87 10.83
C ILE A 445 -0.67 -29.42 11.59
N ASN A 446 -1.66 -28.58 11.81
CA ASN A 446 -2.86 -28.88 12.58
C ASN A 446 -4.08 -28.69 11.68
N THR A 447 -4.97 -29.67 11.64
CA THR A 447 -6.15 -29.61 10.77
C THR A 447 -7.43 -29.86 11.54
N GLU A 448 -8.49 -29.15 11.15
CA GLU A 448 -9.82 -29.31 11.72
C GLU A 448 -10.86 -29.16 10.63
N TYR A 449 -11.79 -30.11 10.53
CA TYR A 449 -12.81 -30.17 9.48
C TYR A 449 -14.20 -30.21 10.11
N ASN A 450 -15.03 -29.22 9.81
CA ASN A 450 -16.36 -29.08 10.43
C ASN A 450 -17.35 -28.33 9.53
N ASP A 451 -18.60 -28.15 9.97
CA ASP A 451 -19.62 -27.39 9.20
C ASP A 451 -19.21 -25.93 8.98
N SER A 452 -19.58 -25.38 7.81
CA SER A 452 -19.43 -23.95 7.55
C SER A 452 -20.54 -23.15 8.25
N PRO A 453 -20.23 -22.07 8.99
CA PRO A 453 -21.24 -21.32 9.72
C PRO A 453 -22.15 -20.47 8.82
N TRP A 454 -21.70 -20.10 7.61
CA TRP A 454 -22.52 -19.35 6.64
C TRP A 454 -23.28 -20.25 5.66
N ASN A 455 -22.98 -21.55 5.62
CA ASN A 455 -23.69 -22.54 4.81
C ASN A 455 -23.56 -23.94 5.42
N ASN A 456 -24.58 -24.39 6.14
CA ASN A 456 -24.56 -25.68 6.85
C ASN A 456 -24.48 -26.92 5.95
N LYS A 457 -24.65 -26.79 4.63
CA LYS A 457 -24.42 -27.88 3.67
C LYS A 457 -22.96 -27.97 3.24
N HIS A 458 -22.21 -26.89 3.41
CA HIS A 458 -20.78 -26.86 3.14
C HIS A 458 -20.00 -27.16 4.42
N LYS A 459 -18.74 -27.51 4.24
CA LYS A 459 -17.79 -27.74 5.32
C LYS A 459 -16.67 -26.70 5.24
N LEU A 460 -16.00 -26.47 6.36
CA LEU A 460 -14.77 -25.69 6.45
C LEU A 460 -13.64 -26.61 6.91
N LEU A 461 -12.54 -26.59 6.16
CA LEU A 461 -11.27 -27.19 6.55
C LEU A 461 -10.33 -26.07 7.00
N LYS A 462 -9.96 -26.07 8.28
CA LYS A 462 -8.93 -25.21 8.84
C LYS A 462 -7.58 -25.91 8.80
N ILE A 463 -6.56 -25.22 8.31
CA ILE A 463 -5.16 -25.65 8.31
C ILE A 463 -4.38 -24.61 9.12
N GLY A 464 -3.82 -25.03 10.25
CA GLY A 464 -3.04 -24.21 11.17
C GLY A 464 -1.59 -24.67 11.24
N LEU A 465 -0.66 -23.77 10.98
CA LEU A 465 0.77 -23.98 11.14
C LEU A 465 1.27 -23.33 12.43
N GLN A 466 2.12 -24.03 13.18
CA GLN A 466 2.85 -23.47 14.32
C GLN A 466 4.36 -23.60 14.08
N GLY A 467 5.03 -22.46 13.94
CA GLY A 467 6.48 -22.38 13.92
C GLY A 467 7.06 -22.62 15.30
N LYS A 468 8.20 -23.31 15.36
CA LYS A 468 8.91 -23.58 16.60
C LYS A 468 9.27 -22.28 17.33
N GLU A 469 8.89 -22.20 18.59
CA GLU A 469 9.30 -21.10 19.46
C GLU A 469 10.77 -21.27 19.89
N ILE A 470 11.56 -20.22 19.67
CA ILE A 470 12.96 -20.13 20.06
C ILE A 470 13.00 -19.19 21.28
N PRO A 471 13.50 -19.68 22.43
CA PRO A 471 13.67 -18.84 23.60
C PRO A 471 14.51 -17.60 23.30
N THR A 472 14.14 -16.45 23.86
CA THR A 472 14.76 -15.14 23.59
C THR A 472 16.29 -15.13 23.79
N ASN A 473 16.80 -15.90 24.77
CA ASN A 473 18.22 -16.03 25.03
C ASN A 473 19.00 -16.82 23.96
N LYS A 474 18.32 -17.53 23.07
CA LYS A 474 18.89 -18.29 21.95
C LYS A 474 18.73 -17.57 20.60
N LEU A 475 18.09 -16.40 20.57
CA LEU A 475 17.96 -15.62 19.34
C LEU A 475 19.32 -15.09 18.88
N PRO A 476 19.60 -15.02 17.57
CA PRO A 476 20.79 -14.35 17.04
C PRO A 476 20.92 -12.90 17.51
N ASN A 477 22.14 -12.38 17.66
CA ASN A 477 22.36 -10.95 17.94
C ASN A 477 21.86 -10.09 16.77
N SER A 478 21.32 -8.92 17.07
CA SER A 478 20.62 -8.07 16.12
C SER A 478 21.37 -6.76 15.88
N ASN A 479 21.40 -6.34 14.63
CA ASN A 479 21.85 -5.03 14.18
C ASN A 479 20.69 -4.38 13.44
N PHE A 480 19.99 -3.47 14.13
CA PHE A 480 18.84 -2.76 13.58
C PHE A 480 19.22 -1.33 13.20
N VAL A 481 18.93 -0.97 11.95
CA VAL A 481 19.03 0.42 11.49
C VAL A 481 17.62 0.95 11.27
N PHE A 482 17.24 1.91 12.10
CA PHE A 482 15.97 2.61 12.00
C PHE A 482 16.07 3.67 10.91
N LEU A 483 15.31 3.52 9.83
CA LEU A 483 15.14 4.55 8.80
C LEU A 483 13.80 5.27 9.03
N ILE A 484 13.86 6.47 9.61
CA ILE A 484 12.69 7.18 10.10
C ILE A 484 12.36 8.36 9.18
N ASP A 485 11.11 8.40 8.72
CA ASP A 485 10.52 9.56 8.08
C ASP A 485 10.28 10.66 9.13
N VAL A 486 10.90 11.82 8.91
CA VAL A 486 10.68 13.02 9.74
C VAL A 486 10.15 14.18 8.91
N SER A 487 9.52 13.90 7.77
CA SER A 487 8.90 14.93 6.91
C SER A 487 7.77 15.68 7.63
N GLY A 488 7.40 16.85 7.10
CA GLY A 488 6.35 17.68 7.71
C GLY A 488 4.99 16.98 7.87
N SER A 489 4.68 15.96 7.05
CA SER A 489 3.43 15.19 7.17
C SER A 489 3.40 14.30 8.41
N MET A 490 4.56 13.99 9.00
CA MET A 490 4.71 13.14 10.19
C MET A 490 4.36 13.83 11.52
N ASN A 491 3.91 15.09 11.50
CA ASN A 491 3.67 15.91 12.71
C ASN A 491 2.37 15.57 13.49
N GLU A 492 1.57 14.60 13.02
CA GLU A 492 0.32 14.23 13.68
C GLU A 492 0.56 13.24 14.84
N PRO A 493 -0.27 13.22 15.91
CA PRO A 493 -0.09 12.35 17.07
C PRO A 493 0.05 10.85 16.75
N ASN A 494 -0.68 10.37 15.74
CA ASN A 494 -0.66 8.99 15.25
C ASN A 494 0.46 8.70 14.24
N LYS A 495 1.43 9.62 14.07
CA LYS A 495 2.59 9.49 13.18
C LYS A 495 3.90 9.48 13.95
N LEU A 496 4.75 10.51 13.87
CA LEU A 496 6.06 10.53 14.53
C LEU A 496 5.97 10.32 16.06
N PRO A 497 5.02 10.93 16.80
CA PRO A 497 4.87 10.68 18.23
C PRO A 497 4.52 9.23 18.56
N LEU A 498 3.60 8.62 17.80
CA LEU A 498 3.28 7.20 17.90
C LEU A 498 4.50 6.34 17.55
N LEU A 499 5.20 6.64 16.45
CA LEU A 499 6.41 5.95 16.00
C LEU A 499 7.49 5.94 17.09
N LYS A 500 7.78 7.09 17.72
CA LYS A 500 8.72 7.16 18.85
C LYS A 500 8.29 6.22 19.98
N SER A 501 7.01 6.23 20.33
CA SER A 501 6.46 5.36 21.37
C SER A 501 6.56 3.87 20.99
N SER A 502 6.27 3.54 19.74
CA SER A 502 6.41 2.19 19.18
C SER A 502 7.84 1.69 19.20
N PHE A 503 8.82 2.55 18.90
CA PHE A 503 10.23 2.15 18.94
C PHE A 503 10.73 1.96 20.37
N LYS A 504 10.20 2.71 21.35
CA LYS A 504 10.47 2.43 22.76
C LYS A 504 9.99 1.04 23.17
N VAL A 505 8.84 0.59 22.67
CA VAL A 505 8.36 -0.80 22.87
C VAL A 505 9.35 -1.81 22.28
N LEU A 506 9.83 -1.58 21.05
CA LEU A 506 10.84 -2.44 20.40
C LEU A 506 12.13 -2.50 21.23
N LEU A 507 12.61 -1.37 21.75
CA LEU A 507 13.82 -1.30 22.57
C LEU A 507 13.73 -2.13 23.85
N GLU A 508 12.53 -2.34 24.39
CA GLU A 508 12.32 -3.25 25.53
C GLU A 508 12.57 -4.72 25.20
N GLN A 509 12.50 -5.11 23.93
CA GLN A 509 12.78 -6.48 23.50
C GLN A 509 14.27 -6.73 23.20
N LEU A 510 15.07 -5.67 23.06
CA LEU A 510 16.48 -5.78 22.70
C LEU A 510 17.35 -6.13 23.91
N ARG A 511 18.33 -7.00 23.68
CA ARG A 511 19.32 -7.42 24.67
C ARG A 511 20.54 -6.51 24.60
N PRO A 512 21.36 -6.44 25.66
CA PRO A 512 22.59 -5.63 25.68
C PRO A 512 23.58 -5.90 24.52
N THR A 513 23.51 -7.08 23.91
CA THR A 513 24.36 -7.46 22.76
C THR A 513 23.82 -6.99 21.41
N ASP A 514 22.56 -6.57 21.33
CA ASP A 514 21.94 -6.03 20.13
C ASP A 514 22.36 -4.55 19.93
N LYS A 515 22.32 -4.08 18.68
CA LYS A 515 22.72 -2.72 18.28
C LYS A 515 21.61 -2.00 17.53
N VAL A 516 21.55 -0.67 17.70
CA VAL A 516 20.63 0.22 17.01
C VAL A 516 21.39 1.40 16.40
N GLY A 517 21.20 1.64 15.10
CA GLY A 517 21.53 2.90 14.42
C GLY A 517 20.26 3.64 14.01
N ILE A 518 20.32 4.97 13.90
CA ILE A 518 19.18 5.80 13.46
C ILE A 518 19.62 6.68 12.29
N VAL A 519 18.90 6.51 11.18
CA VAL A 519 18.96 7.35 9.99
C VAL A 519 17.59 8.00 9.83
N VAL A 520 17.57 9.29 9.52
CA VAL A 520 16.35 10.02 9.21
C VAL A 520 16.37 10.49 7.78
N TYR A 521 15.18 10.69 7.22
CA TYR A 521 15.02 11.40 5.96
C TYR A 521 13.87 12.39 6.04
N ALA A 522 14.12 13.55 5.46
CA ALA A 522 13.15 14.57 5.11
C ALA A 522 13.74 15.29 3.90
N GLY A 523 14.01 16.61 3.94
CA GLY A 523 14.58 17.32 2.79
C GLY A 523 15.98 16.82 2.39
N SER A 524 16.65 16.12 3.30
CA SER A 524 17.93 15.43 3.11
C SER A 524 17.97 14.17 4.00
N ALA A 525 18.82 13.21 3.66
CA ALA A 525 19.12 12.08 4.53
C ALA A 525 20.21 12.43 5.56
N GLY A 526 20.12 11.88 6.77
CA GLY A 526 21.11 12.12 7.82
C GLY A 526 21.17 11.01 8.87
N MET A 527 22.38 10.71 9.35
CA MET A 527 22.59 9.81 10.50
C MET A 527 22.40 10.59 11.80
N VAL A 528 21.43 10.19 12.60
CA VAL A 528 21.13 10.81 13.91
C VAL A 528 21.85 10.07 15.04
N LEU A 529 21.97 8.75 14.92
CA LEU A 529 22.62 7.91 15.91
C LEU A 529 23.52 6.88 15.21
N PRO A 530 24.84 6.88 15.48
CA PRO A 530 25.70 5.80 15.04
C PRO A 530 25.33 4.50 15.78
N PRO A 531 25.64 3.32 15.21
CA PRO A 531 25.34 2.03 15.80
C PRO A 531 25.74 1.96 17.28
N THR A 532 24.73 1.91 18.13
CA THR A 532 24.83 2.01 19.58
C THR A 532 24.27 0.73 20.19
N SER A 533 24.98 0.17 21.18
CA SER A 533 24.50 -1.02 21.89
C SER A 533 23.19 -0.72 22.62
N ALA A 534 22.25 -1.66 22.62
CA ALA A 534 21.02 -1.56 23.40
C ALA A 534 21.26 -1.56 24.93
N LYS A 535 22.50 -1.82 25.39
CA LYS A 535 22.93 -1.53 26.76
C LYS A 535 22.85 -0.02 27.08
N GLU A 536 23.12 0.84 26.10
CA GLU A 536 23.00 2.30 26.20
C GLU A 536 21.59 2.78 25.82
N LYS A 537 20.54 2.06 26.27
CA LYS A 537 19.15 2.32 25.89
C LYS A 537 18.73 3.79 26.05
N GLY A 538 19.18 4.45 27.13
CA GLY A 538 18.90 5.87 27.37
C GLY A 538 19.37 6.80 26.24
N LYS A 539 20.54 6.52 25.65
CA LYS A 539 21.09 7.30 24.51
C LYS A 539 20.28 7.12 23.24
N ILE A 540 19.77 5.91 23.02
CA ILE A 540 18.89 5.61 21.88
C ILE A 540 17.54 6.33 22.05
N ILE A 541 16.97 6.28 23.26
CA ILE A 541 15.72 6.97 23.60
C ILE A 541 15.88 8.49 23.43
N GLU A 542 16.97 9.07 23.92
CA GLU A 542 17.26 10.50 23.78
C GLU A 542 17.35 10.92 22.30
N ALA A 543 17.99 10.10 21.45
CA ALA A 543 18.06 10.34 20.02
C ALA A 543 16.67 10.31 19.36
N LEU A 544 15.81 9.37 19.75
CA LEU A 544 14.41 9.31 19.28
C LEU A 544 13.60 10.52 19.75
N ASP A 545 13.74 10.93 21.00
CA ASP A 545 12.96 12.03 21.58
C ASP A 545 13.30 13.38 20.94
N LYS A 546 14.55 13.56 20.49
CA LYS A 546 15.01 14.76 19.76
C LYS A 546 14.46 14.89 18.33
N LEU A 547 13.89 13.84 17.73
CA LEU A 547 13.38 13.91 16.36
C LEU A 547 12.20 14.88 16.27
N GLN A 548 12.13 15.67 15.20
CA GLN A 548 11.03 16.60 14.94
C GLN A 548 10.60 16.51 13.49
N ALA A 549 9.29 16.66 13.23
CA ALA A 549 8.75 16.64 11.90
C ALA A 549 9.01 17.98 11.18
N GLY A 550 9.54 17.94 9.96
CA GLY A 550 9.81 19.12 9.13
C GLY A 550 10.41 18.79 7.77
N GLY A 551 10.26 19.72 6.81
CA GLY A 551 10.82 19.58 5.45
C GLY A 551 9.97 18.74 4.49
N SER A 552 10.36 18.75 3.21
CA SER A 552 9.83 17.87 2.14
C SER A 552 10.41 16.47 2.26
N THR A 553 9.89 15.46 1.57
CA THR A 553 10.40 14.08 1.67
C THR A 553 11.53 13.81 0.65
N ALA A 554 12.65 13.19 1.07
CA ALA A 554 13.78 12.73 0.24
C ALA A 554 14.44 11.42 0.77
N GLY A 555 13.66 10.38 1.06
CA GLY A 555 14.12 9.05 1.49
C GLY A 555 14.90 8.15 0.53
N GLY A 556 15.13 8.48 -0.75
CA GLY A 556 15.99 7.67 -1.64
C GLY A 556 17.45 7.62 -1.16
N GLU A 557 18.00 8.77 -0.76
CA GLU A 557 19.32 8.83 -0.10
C GLU A 557 19.29 8.19 1.30
N GLY A 558 18.12 8.24 1.96
CA GLY A 558 17.92 7.67 3.29
C GLY A 558 18.07 6.15 3.32
N ILE A 559 17.46 5.45 2.37
CA ILE A 559 17.53 3.98 2.30
C ILE A 559 18.94 3.50 1.96
N GLU A 560 19.65 4.17 1.06
CA GLU A 560 21.05 3.85 0.77
C GLU A 560 21.95 4.03 1.99
N LEU A 561 21.81 5.16 2.71
CA LEU A 561 22.55 5.42 3.93
C LEU A 561 22.24 4.39 5.03
N ALA A 562 20.97 4.00 5.17
CA ALA A 562 20.56 2.99 6.14
C ALA A 562 21.18 1.62 5.84
N TYR A 563 21.15 1.17 4.57
CA TYR A 563 21.81 -0.06 4.16
C TYR A 563 23.32 -0.01 4.33
N LYS A 564 23.96 1.11 3.98
CA LYS A 564 25.39 1.32 4.21
C LYS A 564 25.74 1.15 5.69
N LEU A 565 24.98 1.81 6.57
CA LEU A 565 25.21 1.74 8.02
C LEU A 565 25.01 0.31 8.56
N ALA A 566 24.00 -0.40 8.06
CA ALA A 566 23.74 -1.78 8.42
C ALA A 566 24.88 -2.71 7.98
N GLN A 567 25.42 -2.52 6.78
CA GLN A 567 26.54 -3.29 6.24
C GLN A 567 27.86 -3.00 6.95
N GLU A 568 28.15 -1.74 7.28
CA GLU A 568 29.35 -1.35 8.05
C GLU A 568 29.37 -1.97 9.46
N ASN A 569 28.19 -2.32 10.01
CA ASN A 569 28.04 -2.87 11.35
C ASN A 569 27.48 -4.28 11.35
N PHE A 570 27.66 -4.98 10.24
CA PHE A 570 27.11 -6.30 10.00
C PHE A 570 27.55 -7.31 11.07
N ILE A 571 26.58 -8.04 11.62
CA ILE A 571 26.81 -9.13 12.56
C ILE A 571 26.74 -10.44 11.79
N LYS A 572 27.87 -11.13 11.66
CA LYS A 572 27.92 -12.47 11.05
C LYS A 572 27.06 -13.45 11.85
N ASN A 573 26.21 -14.21 11.15
CA ASN A 573 25.22 -15.12 11.73
C ASN A 573 24.23 -14.41 12.68
N GLY A 574 24.11 -13.08 12.59
CA GLY A 574 23.17 -12.26 13.32
C GLY A 574 21.97 -11.85 12.47
N ASN A 575 21.04 -11.14 13.09
CA ASN A 575 19.90 -10.51 12.43
C ASN A 575 20.28 -9.09 12.02
N ASN A 576 20.53 -8.85 10.73
CA ASN A 576 20.84 -7.53 10.21
C ASN A 576 19.64 -7.00 9.45
N ARG A 577 19.08 -5.86 9.88
CA ARG A 577 17.80 -5.39 9.35
C ARG A 577 17.71 -3.87 9.34
N VAL A 578 17.22 -3.35 8.22
CA VAL A 578 16.72 -1.97 8.12
C VAL A 578 15.23 -1.99 8.46
N ILE A 579 14.79 -1.09 9.33
CA ILE A 579 13.37 -0.91 9.69
C ILE A 579 12.95 0.48 9.21
N ILE A 580 12.16 0.53 8.14
CA ILE A 580 11.62 1.77 7.59
C ILE A 580 10.33 2.10 8.32
N ALA A 581 10.19 3.34 8.78
CA ALA A 581 8.97 3.84 9.41
C ALA A 581 8.53 5.17 8.76
N THR A 582 7.33 5.19 8.18
CA THR A 582 6.80 6.30 7.35
C THR A 582 5.27 6.37 7.38
N ASP A 583 4.68 7.48 6.93
CA ASP A 583 3.24 7.63 6.72
C ASP A 583 2.73 7.22 5.32
N GLY A 584 3.60 6.58 4.53
CA GLY A 584 3.27 5.99 3.24
C GLY A 584 3.81 6.76 2.03
N ASP A 585 4.43 7.92 2.23
CA ASP A 585 5.03 8.69 1.14
C ASP A 585 6.52 8.41 0.94
N PHE A 586 6.87 7.15 0.67
CA PHE A 586 8.21 6.82 0.19
C PHE A 586 8.35 7.16 -1.32
N ASN A 587 8.12 8.43 -1.67
CA ASN A 587 8.19 8.99 -3.02
C ASN A 587 9.36 9.95 -3.13
N VAL A 588 10.58 9.41 -3.21
CA VAL A 588 11.73 10.20 -2.82
C VAL A 588 12.98 9.86 -3.61
N GLY A 589 13.23 10.66 -4.64
CA GLY A 589 14.39 10.58 -5.52
C GLY A 589 14.00 10.38 -6.98
N ALA A 590 15.00 10.36 -7.87
CA ALA A 590 14.83 10.08 -9.30
C ALA A 590 14.41 8.62 -9.61
N SER A 591 14.22 7.80 -8.57
CA SER A 591 14.07 6.36 -8.65
C SER A 591 12.59 5.96 -8.62
N SER A 592 12.19 5.15 -9.60
CA SER A 592 10.86 4.55 -9.68
C SER A 592 10.67 3.49 -8.59
N THR A 593 9.42 3.07 -8.34
CA THR A 593 9.12 1.94 -7.43
C THR A 593 9.90 0.67 -7.82
N GLY A 594 10.17 0.45 -9.12
CA GLY A 594 10.96 -0.68 -9.60
C GLY A 594 12.45 -0.59 -9.23
N ASP A 595 13.01 0.62 -9.20
CA ASP A 595 14.42 0.83 -8.82
C ASP A 595 14.63 0.53 -7.33
N LEU A 596 13.68 0.94 -6.48
CA LEU A 596 13.70 0.61 -5.05
C LEU A 596 13.55 -0.88 -4.79
N GLN A 597 12.65 -1.57 -5.51
CA GLN A 597 12.52 -3.02 -5.41
C GLN A 597 13.84 -3.70 -5.79
N THR A 598 14.47 -3.28 -6.89
CA THR A 598 15.75 -3.82 -7.35
C THR A 598 16.85 -3.61 -6.31
N LEU A 599 16.94 -2.41 -5.73
CA LEU A 599 17.88 -2.09 -4.65
C LEU A 599 17.66 -3.02 -3.45
N VAL A 600 16.42 -3.15 -2.98
CA VAL A 600 16.09 -4.00 -1.83
C VAL A 600 16.43 -5.46 -2.10
N GLU A 601 16.09 -5.98 -3.29
CA GLU A 601 16.43 -7.34 -3.71
C GLU A 601 17.94 -7.58 -3.78
N GLU A 602 18.73 -6.58 -4.20
CA GLU A 602 20.18 -6.64 -4.20
C GLU A 602 20.73 -6.64 -2.77
N LYS A 603 20.28 -5.69 -1.92
CA LYS A 603 20.75 -5.55 -0.55
C LYS A 603 20.38 -6.75 0.32
N ARG A 604 19.23 -7.40 0.09
CA ARG A 604 18.87 -8.64 0.81
C ARG A 604 19.90 -9.75 0.62
N LYS A 605 20.55 -9.83 -0.55
CA LYS A 605 21.60 -10.83 -0.84
C LYS A 605 22.85 -10.63 0.03
N SER A 606 23.06 -9.43 0.57
CA SER A 606 24.11 -9.17 1.55
C SER A 606 23.76 -9.63 2.97
N GLY A 607 22.56 -10.20 3.17
CA GLY A 607 22.07 -10.63 4.49
C GLY A 607 21.46 -9.52 5.32
N VAL A 608 21.12 -8.36 4.71
CA VAL A 608 20.44 -7.24 5.37
C VAL A 608 18.99 -7.19 4.90
N PHE A 609 18.05 -7.53 5.79
CA PHE A 609 16.62 -7.58 5.49
C PHE A 609 15.92 -6.24 5.68
N LEU A 610 14.71 -6.11 5.14
CA LEU A 610 13.91 -4.89 5.23
C LEU A 610 12.55 -5.15 5.90
N THR A 611 12.27 -4.45 6.99
CA THR A 611 10.92 -4.36 7.59
C THR A 611 10.34 -2.99 7.32
N CYS A 612 9.05 -2.95 7.03
CA CYS A 612 8.30 -1.75 6.70
C CYS A 612 7.20 -1.50 7.75
N LEU A 613 7.18 -0.32 8.35
CA LEU A 613 6.18 0.11 9.34
C LEU A 613 5.45 1.35 8.84
N GLY A 614 4.14 1.22 8.61
CA GLY A 614 3.26 2.32 8.24
C GLY A 614 2.64 2.99 9.47
N PHE A 615 2.55 4.32 9.47
CA PHE A 615 1.93 5.13 10.51
C PHE A 615 0.94 6.16 9.93
N GLY A 616 0.02 6.69 10.73
CA GLY A 616 -0.90 7.76 10.29
C GLY A 616 -2.06 7.32 9.40
N MET A 617 -2.85 8.28 8.89
CA MET A 617 -4.09 8.04 8.11
C MET A 617 -4.09 8.81 6.78
N GLY A 618 -4.89 8.35 5.80
CA GLY A 618 -5.30 9.15 4.63
C GLY A 618 -4.32 9.21 3.45
N ASN A 619 -3.08 8.73 3.60
CA ASN A 619 -2.08 8.59 2.51
C ASN A 619 -1.45 7.18 2.50
N PHE A 620 -2.20 6.20 3.01
CA PHE A 620 -1.73 4.85 3.21
C PHE A 620 -1.54 4.13 1.87
N LYS A 621 -0.27 3.89 1.49
CA LYS A 621 0.12 3.15 0.28
C LYS A 621 0.54 1.72 0.63
N ASP A 622 -0.46 0.96 1.08
CA ASP A 622 -0.37 -0.44 1.54
C ASP A 622 0.50 -1.30 0.61
N ASN A 623 0.12 -1.33 -0.67
CA ASN A 623 0.72 -2.17 -1.69
C ASN A 623 2.23 -1.95 -1.87
N ARG A 624 2.71 -0.70 -1.80
CA ARG A 624 4.13 -0.39 -2.01
C ARG A 624 4.99 -0.85 -0.84
N MET A 625 4.58 -0.54 0.38
CA MET A 625 5.36 -0.88 1.58
C MET A 625 5.39 -2.39 1.80
N GLU A 626 4.26 -3.05 1.57
CA GLU A 626 4.16 -4.52 1.53
C GLU A 626 5.12 -5.09 0.49
N THR A 627 5.07 -4.60 -0.76
CA THR A 627 5.94 -5.11 -1.82
C THR A 627 7.41 -4.95 -1.46
N LEU A 628 7.82 -3.81 -0.90
CA LEU A 628 9.21 -3.59 -0.48
C LEU A 628 9.63 -4.55 0.65
N ALA A 629 8.76 -4.79 1.64
CA ALA A 629 9.04 -5.73 2.73
C ALA A 629 9.23 -7.15 2.19
N ASN A 630 8.33 -7.61 1.32
CA ASN A 630 8.37 -8.95 0.72
C ASN A 630 9.63 -9.11 -0.14
N LYS A 631 9.98 -8.09 -0.94
CA LYS A 631 11.23 -8.08 -1.70
C LYS A 631 12.48 -8.07 -0.82
N GLY A 632 12.37 -7.59 0.42
CA GLY A 632 13.47 -7.52 1.38
C GLY A 632 13.51 -8.64 2.42
N ASN A 633 12.69 -9.70 2.27
CA ASN A 633 12.56 -10.83 3.21
C ASN A 633 12.29 -10.35 4.65
N GLY A 634 11.36 -9.41 4.76
CA GLY A 634 10.90 -8.93 6.05
C GLY A 634 9.42 -8.63 6.04
N ASN A 635 8.96 -8.10 7.16
CA ASN A 635 7.53 -7.98 7.43
C ASN A 635 7.02 -6.57 7.18
N TYR A 636 5.74 -6.48 6.87
CA TYR A 636 5.02 -5.24 6.81
C TYR A 636 3.98 -5.16 7.95
N ALA A 637 3.90 -4.00 8.60
CA ALA A 637 2.88 -3.72 9.59
C ALA A 637 2.36 -2.29 9.49
N TYR A 638 1.07 -2.13 9.75
CA TYR A 638 0.43 -0.83 9.92
C TYR A 638 0.12 -0.59 11.40
N ILE A 639 0.79 0.40 11.99
CA ILE A 639 0.67 0.74 13.40
C ILE A 639 -0.30 1.92 13.54
N ASP A 640 -1.58 1.61 13.77
CA ASP A 640 -2.66 2.58 13.95
C ASP A 640 -2.72 3.16 15.37
N ASN A 641 -2.24 2.39 16.36
CA ASN A 641 -2.25 2.77 17.77
C ASN A 641 -1.13 2.05 18.57
N LEU A 642 -0.99 2.38 19.86
CA LEU A 642 0.05 1.80 20.72
C LEU A 642 -0.20 0.33 21.08
N GLN A 643 -1.46 -0.11 21.11
CA GLN A 643 -1.79 -1.53 21.31
C GLN A 643 -1.27 -2.38 20.14
N GLU A 644 -1.37 -1.87 18.90
CA GLU A 644 -0.78 -2.50 17.72
C GLU A 644 0.74 -2.54 17.78
N ALA A 645 1.38 -1.46 18.23
CA ALA A 645 2.82 -1.45 18.45
C ALA A 645 3.26 -2.49 19.50
N ASN A 646 2.54 -2.58 20.63
CA ASN A 646 2.78 -3.58 21.67
C ASN A 646 2.62 -5.01 21.17
N LYS A 647 1.66 -5.24 20.27
CA LYS A 647 1.48 -6.54 19.61
C LYS A 647 2.67 -6.85 18.70
N PHE A 648 2.90 -6.02 17.69
CA PHE A 648 3.86 -6.31 16.61
C PHE A 648 5.32 -6.24 17.07
N LEU A 649 5.70 -5.17 17.77
CA LEU A 649 7.09 -4.91 18.19
C LEU A 649 7.44 -5.45 19.58
N GLY A 650 6.43 -5.80 20.38
CA GLY A 650 6.60 -6.40 21.71
C GLY A 650 6.33 -7.90 21.68
N LYS A 651 5.05 -8.27 21.73
CA LYS A 651 4.60 -9.67 21.95
C LYS A 651 4.92 -10.61 20.80
N GLU A 652 5.03 -10.10 19.58
CA GLU A 652 5.32 -10.88 18.37
C GLU A 652 6.72 -10.59 17.82
N PHE A 653 7.56 -9.89 18.59
CA PHE A 653 8.92 -9.52 18.21
C PHE A 653 9.74 -10.70 17.66
N ALA A 654 9.77 -11.82 18.38
CA ALA A 654 10.55 -12.98 18.00
C ALA A 654 10.12 -13.55 16.64
N GLY A 655 8.81 -13.58 16.39
CA GLY A 655 8.26 -14.06 15.12
C GLY A 655 8.47 -13.07 13.98
N ASN A 656 8.26 -11.78 14.21
CA ASN A 656 8.40 -10.76 13.17
C ASN A 656 9.86 -10.44 12.83
N MET A 657 10.84 -10.82 13.65
CA MET A 657 12.23 -10.43 13.45
C MET A 657 13.16 -11.61 13.13
N TYR A 658 12.79 -12.84 13.49
CA TYR A 658 13.67 -14.01 13.35
C TYR A 658 12.98 -15.14 12.58
N ALA A 659 13.31 -15.23 11.29
CA ALA A 659 12.87 -16.31 10.43
C ALA A 659 13.48 -17.66 10.86
N ILE A 660 12.63 -18.69 10.93
CA ILE A 660 13.03 -20.09 11.14
C ILE A 660 12.89 -20.93 9.87
N ALA A 661 12.19 -20.41 8.86
CA ALA A 661 12.25 -20.88 7.48
C ALA A 661 12.00 -19.74 6.49
N LYS A 662 12.46 -19.97 5.26
CA LYS A 662 12.21 -19.13 4.08
C LYS A 662 11.61 -19.98 2.96
N ASP A 663 11.02 -19.33 1.97
CA ASP A 663 10.42 -19.96 0.78
C ASP A 663 9.39 -21.03 1.16
N VAL A 664 8.40 -20.61 1.95
CA VAL A 664 7.44 -21.50 2.57
C VAL A 664 6.16 -21.61 1.74
N LYS A 665 5.86 -22.82 1.29
CA LYS A 665 4.72 -23.12 0.40
C LYS A 665 3.84 -24.19 1.02
N ILE A 666 2.53 -24.04 0.86
CA ILE A 666 1.56 -25.09 1.16
C ILE A 666 0.95 -25.58 -0.17
N GLN A 667 0.85 -26.89 -0.30
CA GLN A 667 0.05 -27.54 -1.32
C GLN A 667 -0.93 -28.50 -0.63
N ILE A 668 -2.21 -28.41 -0.96
CA ILE A 668 -3.22 -29.38 -0.53
C ILE A 668 -3.73 -30.14 -1.74
N GLU A 669 -3.88 -31.44 -1.57
CA GLU A 669 -4.48 -32.35 -2.54
C GLU A 669 -5.76 -32.94 -1.95
N PHE A 670 -6.91 -32.66 -2.57
CA PHE A 670 -8.22 -33.12 -2.11
C PHE A 670 -8.61 -34.44 -2.77
N ASN A 671 -9.25 -35.32 -1.98
CA ASN A 671 -9.77 -36.58 -2.48
C ASN A 671 -11.13 -36.36 -3.21
N PRO A 672 -11.21 -36.57 -4.54
CA PRO A 672 -12.43 -36.33 -5.31
C PRO A 672 -13.59 -37.28 -4.96
N LYS A 673 -13.33 -38.35 -4.20
CA LYS A 673 -14.38 -39.23 -3.66
C LYS A 673 -15.25 -38.52 -2.63
N TYR A 674 -14.65 -37.66 -1.81
CA TYR A 674 -15.32 -36.98 -0.69
C TYR A 674 -15.55 -35.50 -0.95
N VAL A 675 -14.68 -34.85 -1.72
CA VAL A 675 -14.74 -33.42 -2.00
C VAL A 675 -15.18 -33.19 -3.44
N LYS A 676 -16.39 -32.66 -3.65
CA LYS A 676 -16.88 -32.29 -4.99
C LYS A 676 -16.13 -31.08 -5.53
N SER A 677 -16.02 -30.06 -4.68
CA SER A 677 -15.46 -28.77 -5.01
C SER A 677 -14.95 -28.09 -3.75
N TYR A 678 -13.97 -27.21 -3.90
CA TYR A 678 -13.41 -26.44 -2.79
C TYR A 678 -13.06 -25.02 -3.23
N ARG A 679 -12.86 -24.13 -2.27
CA ARG A 679 -12.21 -22.82 -2.48
C ARG A 679 -11.36 -22.43 -1.29
N LEU A 680 -10.25 -21.76 -1.55
CA LEU A 680 -9.41 -21.12 -0.53
C LEU A 680 -10.03 -19.78 -0.14
N ILE A 681 -10.28 -19.56 1.15
CA ILE A 681 -10.83 -18.29 1.65
C ILE A 681 -9.68 -17.32 1.95
N GLY A 682 -9.67 -16.17 1.27
CA GLY A 682 -8.53 -15.24 1.30
C GLY A 682 -7.38 -15.72 0.41
N TYR A 683 -6.18 -15.19 0.65
CA TYR A 683 -4.94 -15.53 -0.06
C TYR A 683 -4.99 -15.27 -1.58
N GLU A 684 -5.86 -14.37 -2.06
CA GLU A 684 -6.05 -14.12 -3.49
C GLU A 684 -4.76 -13.64 -4.20
N ASN A 685 -3.95 -12.85 -3.51
CA ASN A 685 -2.65 -12.36 -3.99
C ASN A 685 -1.47 -13.29 -3.63
N ARG A 686 -1.73 -14.42 -2.95
CA ARG A 686 -0.72 -15.41 -2.52
C ARG A 686 -0.92 -16.79 -3.16
N LYS A 687 -1.96 -16.95 -3.98
CA LYS A 687 -2.20 -18.17 -4.75
C LYS A 687 -1.06 -18.39 -5.74
N LEU A 688 -0.49 -19.59 -5.72
CA LEU A 688 0.60 -19.99 -6.60
C LEU A 688 0.07 -20.97 -7.64
N LYS A 689 0.80 -21.13 -8.74
CA LYS A 689 0.52 -22.23 -9.66
C LYS A 689 0.94 -23.54 -9.00
N ASN A 690 0.33 -24.65 -9.40
CA ASN A 690 0.60 -25.94 -8.75
C ASN A 690 2.03 -26.40 -9.01
N GLU A 691 2.57 -26.13 -10.20
CA GLU A 691 3.96 -26.37 -10.58
C GLU A 691 4.98 -25.54 -9.78
N ASP A 692 4.57 -24.40 -9.22
CA ASP A 692 5.46 -23.55 -8.43
C ASP A 692 5.77 -24.13 -7.06
N PHE A 693 5.00 -25.14 -6.60
CA PHE A 693 5.22 -25.82 -5.33
C PHE A 693 6.65 -26.38 -5.21
N THR A 694 7.14 -27.04 -6.27
CA THR A 694 8.50 -27.61 -6.30
C THR A 694 9.56 -26.67 -6.88
N ASN A 695 9.15 -25.49 -7.36
CA ASN A 695 10.04 -24.54 -8.01
C ASN A 695 10.73 -23.63 -6.97
N ASP A 696 11.96 -23.99 -6.60
CA ASP A 696 12.76 -23.25 -5.62
C ASP A 696 13.20 -21.84 -6.10
N LYS A 697 12.88 -21.45 -7.34
CA LYS A 697 13.09 -20.09 -7.87
C LYS A 697 11.95 -19.13 -7.54
N ILE A 698 10.76 -19.67 -7.24
CA ILE A 698 9.62 -18.86 -6.82
C ILE A 698 9.76 -18.67 -5.32
N ASP A 699 10.00 -17.44 -4.90
CA ASP A 699 10.10 -17.08 -3.48
C ASP A 699 8.69 -17.07 -2.86
N ALA A 700 8.54 -17.68 -1.68
CA ALA A 700 7.26 -17.85 -1.01
C ALA A 700 7.34 -17.48 0.48
N GLY A 701 7.78 -16.27 0.78
CA GLY A 701 7.74 -15.68 2.13
C GLY A 701 8.50 -16.42 3.23
N GLU A 702 8.47 -15.83 4.42
CA GLU A 702 9.18 -16.32 5.60
C GLU A 702 8.22 -16.71 6.73
N LEU A 703 8.61 -17.71 7.53
CA LEU A 703 7.92 -18.00 8.79
C LEU A 703 8.87 -17.78 9.96
N GLY A 704 8.40 -16.98 10.91
CA GLY A 704 9.11 -16.55 12.10
C GLY A 704 9.06 -17.53 13.26
N SER A 705 9.94 -17.34 14.25
CA SER A 705 9.88 -18.12 15.47
C SER A 705 8.57 -17.92 16.23
N GLY A 706 7.88 -19.00 16.58
CA GLY A 706 6.59 -18.94 17.27
C GLY A 706 5.43 -18.42 16.44
N HIS A 707 5.64 -18.05 15.16
CA HIS A 707 4.55 -17.58 14.30
C HIS A 707 3.54 -18.68 14.00
N THR A 708 2.28 -18.26 13.93
CA THR A 708 1.15 -19.09 13.52
C THR A 708 0.60 -18.60 12.19
N VAL A 709 0.26 -19.51 11.30
CA VAL A 709 -0.47 -19.20 10.07
C VAL A 709 -1.69 -20.10 9.98
N THR A 710 -2.84 -19.54 9.63
CA THR A 710 -4.13 -20.24 9.51
C THR A 710 -4.74 -19.95 8.15
N ALA A 711 -5.05 -21.02 7.42
CA ALA A 711 -5.80 -20.99 6.17
C ALA A 711 -7.13 -21.72 6.34
N LEU A 712 -8.14 -21.28 5.59
CA LEU A 712 -9.47 -21.90 5.56
C LEU A 712 -9.82 -22.29 4.12
N TYR A 713 -10.24 -23.53 3.93
CA TYR A 713 -10.91 -23.97 2.72
C TYR A 713 -12.39 -24.17 2.99
N GLU A 714 -13.25 -23.64 2.12
CA GLU A 714 -14.64 -24.05 2.07
C GLU A 714 -14.78 -25.22 1.09
N VAL A 715 -15.40 -26.29 1.57
CA VAL A 715 -15.51 -27.57 0.90
C VAL A 715 -16.99 -27.87 0.66
N ILE A 716 -17.32 -28.23 -0.58
CA ILE A 716 -18.60 -28.81 -0.96
C ILE A 716 -18.42 -30.33 -1.02
N PRO A 717 -19.01 -31.09 -0.08
CA PRO A 717 -18.96 -32.55 -0.11
C PRO A 717 -19.58 -33.16 -1.38
N ASN A 718 -19.15 -34.36 -1.75
CA ASN A 718 -19.57 -35.04 -2.98
C ASN A 718 -21.09 -35.32 -3.07
N ASP A 719 -21.76 -35.48 -1.93
CA ASP A 719 -23.20 -35.72 -1.80
C ASP A 719 -24.04 -34.43 -1.73
N VAL A 720 -23.42 -33.26 -1.75
CA VAL A 720 -24.10 -31.97 -1.61
C VAL A 720 -24.31 -31.31 -2.97
N ASN A 721 -25.57 -30.99 -3.27
CA ASN A 721 -25.91 -30.10 -4.38
C ASN A 721 -25.92 -28.64 -3.90
N SER A 722 -25.11 -27.81 -4.55
CA SER A 722 -24.92 -26.40 -4.21
C SER A 722 -25.01 -25.53 -5.45
N GLU A 723 -25.61 -24.35 -5.31
CA GLU A 723 -25.71 -23.36 -6.40
C GLU A 723 -24.36 -22.76 -6.79
N PHE A 724 -23.36 -22.89 -5.92
CA PHE A 724 -22.00 -22.40 -6.14
C PHE A 724 -21.12 -23.41 -6.87
N LEU A 725 -21.66 -24.59 -7.20
CA LEU A 725 -20.93 -25.58 -7.98
C LEU A 725 -20.56 -25.00 -9.35
N PRO A 726 -19.28 -25.08 -9.75
CA PRO A 726 -18.89 -24.75 -11.11
C PRO A 726 -19.58 -25.68 -12.11
N LYS A 727 -19.72 -25.23 -13.36
CA LYS A 727 -20.24 -26.09 -14.43
C LYS A 727 -19.36 -27.32 -14.57
N GLU A 728 -19.95 -28.50 -14.41
CA GLU A 728 -19.27 -29.76 -14.66
C GLU A 728 -18.93 -29.85 -16.15
N ASN A 729 -17.64 -30.04 -16.44
CA ASN A 729 -17.17 -30.33 -17.79
C ASN A 729 -16.66 -31.76 -17.78
N ASP A 730 -17.38 -32.67 -18.43
CA ASP A 730 -16.94 -34.05 -18.60
C ASP A 730 -15.72 -34.09 -19.54
N LEU A 731 -14.53 -34.10 -18.95
CA LEU A 731 -13.28 -34.17 -19.70
C LEU A 731 -13.11 -35.58 -20.28
N LYS A 732 -13.22 -35.71 -21.60
CA LYS A 732 -13.12 -36.98 -22.36
C LYS A 732 -11.91 -37.84 -21.99
N TYR A 733 -10.79 -37.22 -21.63
CA TYR A 733 -9.51 -37.90 -21.38
C TYR A 733 -9.14 -37.98 -19.89
N THR A 734 -10.00 -37.50 -18.99
CA THR A 734 -9.76 -37.54 -17.55
C THR A 734 -10.60 -38.66 -16.94
N LYS A 735 -9.94 -39.61 -16.26
CA LYS A 735 -10.61 -40.66 -15.49
C LYS A 735 -10.28 -40.47 -14.01
N ASN A 736 -11.30 -40.24 -13.19
CA ASN A 736 -11.15 -40.26 -11.75
C ASN A 736 -11.17 -41.72 -11.28
N THR A 737 -10.04 -42.21 -10.79
CA THR A 737 -9.93 -43.52 -10.16
C THR A 737 -10.07 -43.34 -8.66
N ASN A 738 -11.10 -43.93 -8.07
CA ASN A 738 -11.22 -44.00 -6.62
C ASN A 738 -10.33 -45.15 -6.14
N ASP A 739 -9.18 -44.83 -5.56
CA ASP A 739 -8.31 -45.83 -4.92
C ASP A 739 -8.89 -46.16 -3.54
N GLU A 740 -9.18 -47.45 -3.31
CA GLU A 740 -9.76 -47.91 -2.04
C GLU A 740 -8.78 -47.83 -0.86
N ASN A 741 -7.47 -47.67 -1.13
CA ASN A 741 -6.46 -47.56 -0.08
C ASN A 741 -6.54 -46.25 0.73
N PHE A 742 -7.21 -45.21 0.22
CA PHE A 742 -7.30 -43.88 0.85
C PHE A 742 -8.73 -43.52 1.28
N ASN A 743 -9.49 -44.54 1.69
CA ASN A 743 -10.91 -44.38 2.01
C ASN A 743 -11.18 -43.56 3.28
N ASP A 744 -10.21 -43.32 4.15
CA ASP A 744 -10.37 -42.47 5.33
C ASP A 744 -9.74 -41.07 5.16
N GLU A 745 -9.20 -40.75 3.99
CA GLU A 745 -8.50 -39.48 3.72
C GLU A 745 -9.40 -38.48 2.97
N LEU A 746 -9.61 -37.30 3.57
CA LEU A 746 -10.28 -36.16 2.93
C LEU A 746 -9.32 -35.43 1.97
N ALA A 747 -8.09 -35.22 2.43
CA ALA A 747 -7.05 -34.48 1.72
C ALA A 747 -5.66 -34.76 2.29
N THR A 748 -4.62 -34.41 1.55
CA THR A 748 -3.22 -34.43 2.01
C THR A 748 -2.61 -33.04 1.89
N VAL A 749 -2.05 -32.53 2.99
CA VAL A 749 -1.36 -31.25 3.05
C VAL A 749 0.15 -31.50 2.99
N LYS A 750 0.81 -30.87 2.03
CA LYS A 750 2.27 -30.84 1.87
C LYS A 750 2.76 -29.43 2.18
N PHE A 751 3.71 -29.34 3.08
CA PHE A 751 4.34 -28.09 3.51
C PHE A 751 5.81 -28.13 3.11
N ARG A 752 6.22 -27.24 2.20
CA ARG A 752 7.60 -27.14 1.72
C ARG A 752 8.25 -25.88 2.26
N TYR A 753 9.51 -25.98 2.68
CA TYR A 753 10.26 -24.87 3.26
C TYR A 753 11.77 -25.03 3.10
N LYS A 754 12.53 -23.94 3.17
CA LYS A 754 14.00 -23.95 3.30
C LYS A 754 14.42 -23.48 4.68
N LYS A 755 15.55 -23.97 5.19
CA LYS A 755 16.18 -23.39 6.39
C LYS A 755 16.61 -21.94 6.10
N PRO A 756 16.71 -21.04 7.10
CA PRO A 756 17.05 -19.64 6.86
C PRO A 756 18.37 -19.45 6.12
N ASP A 757 19.37 -20.25 6.48
CA ASP A 757 20.72 -20.29 5.91
C ASP A 757 20.94 -21.39 4.85
N GLY A 758 19.91 -22.18 4.55
CA GLY A 758 19.98 -23.28 3.59
C GLY A 758 19.33 -22.93 2.26
N ASP A 759 19.80 -23.56 1.17
CA ASP A 759 19.22 -23.38 -0.16
C ASP A 759 18.43 -24.61 -0.63
N THR A 760 18.41 -25.67 0.17
CA THR A 760 17.67 -26.90 -0.09
C THR A 760 16.32 -26.90 0.63
N SER A 761 15.29 -27.28 -0.12
CA SER A 761 13.94 -27.40 0.41
C SER A 761 13.71 -28.74 1.10
N SER A 762 12.94 -28.72 2.18
CA SER A 762 12.43 -29.86 2.94
C SER A 762 10.90 -29.87 2.88
N GLU A 763 10.30 -31.03 3.12
CA GLU A 763 8.84 -31.21 3.04
C GLU A 763 8.31 -31.92 4.29
N ILE A 764 7.17 -31.46 4.80
CA ILE A 764 6.37 -32.11 5.85
C ILE A 764 5.02 -32.47 5.22
N VAL A 765 4.56 -33.70 5.44
CA VAL A 765 3.29 -34.21 4.89
C VAL A 765 2.33 -34.54 6.02
N GLN A 766 1.11 -34.04 5.93
CA GLN A 766 0.05 -34.25 6.91
C GLN A 766 -1.23 -34.71 6.19
N VAL A 767 -1.69 -35.92 6.52
CA VAL A 767 -2.98 -36.44 6.05
C VAL A 767 -4.13 -35.84 6.87
N VAL A 768 -5.19 -35.44 6.19
CA VAL A 768 -6.45 -34.95 6.78
C VAL A 768 -7.48 -36.06 6.68
N LYS A 769 -7.94 -36.55 7.83
CA LYS A 769 -8.95 -37.60 7.88
C LYS A 769 -10.34 -37.08 7.52
N ASN A 770 -11.10 -37.88 6.78
CA ASN A 770 -12.51 -37.66 6.53
C ASN A 770 -13.32 -38.08 7.76
N THR A 771 -13.46 -37.17 8.72
CA THR A 771 -14.26 -37.39 9.94
C THR A 771 -15.52 -36.54 9.92
N GLU A 772 -16.66 -37.14 10.23
CA GLU A 772 -17.89 -36.38 10.46
C GLU A 772 -17.90 -35.84 11.88
N SER A 773 -17.50 -34.57 12.03
CA SER A 773 -17.61 -33.85 13.29
C SER A 773 -18.74 -32.81 13.18
N SER A 774 -19.61 -32.75 14.19
CA SER A 774 -20.65 -31.72 14.25
C SER A 774 -20.06 -30.36 14.62
N PHE A 775 -20.68 -29.26 14.20
CA PHE A 775 -20.22 -27.92 14.57
C PHE A 775 -20.13 -27.70 16.08
N SER A 776 -21.01 -28.36 16.84
CA SER A 776 -21.04 -28.25 18.30
C SER A 776 -19.75 -28.75 18.98
N SER A 777 -19.01 -29.67 18.33
CA SER A 777 -17.75 -30.21 18.83
C SER A 777 -16.51 -29.48 18.28
N SER A 778 -16.68 -28.39 17.53
CA SER A 778 -15.56 -27.59 17.02
C SER A 778 -14.79 -26.88 18.14
N SER A 779 -13.49 -26.68 17.93
CA SER A 779 -12.63 -25.93 18.86
C SER A 779 -13.06 -24.46 18.94
N ASP A 780 -12.72 -23.80 20.05
CA ASP A 780 -12.97 -22.35 20.19
C ASP A 780 -12.24 -21.57 19.10
N ASP A 781 -11.03 -22.00 18.74
CA ASP A 781 -10.24 -21.43 17.66
C ASP A 781 -10.89 -21.59 16.28
N PHE A 782 -11.53 -22.73 16.01
CA PHE A 782 -12.28 -22.93 14.76
C PHE A 782 -13.49 -22.00 14.70
N LYS A 783 -14.27 -21.92 15.78
CA LYS A 783 -15.41 -20.99 15.89
C LYS A 783 -14.95 -19.54 15.69
N PHE A 784 -13.83 -19.17 16.29
CA PHE A 784 -13.29 -17.81 16.18
C PHE A 784 -12.78 -17.51 14.77
N ALA A 785 -11.90 -18.35 14.22
CA ALA A 785 -11.35 -18.16 12.87
C ALA A 785 -12.45 -18.11 11.81
N SER A 786 -13.46 -18.98 11.91
CA SER A 786 -14.61 -18.98 11.00
C SER A 786 -15.49 -17.73 11.16
N SER A 787 -15.66 -17.20 12.37
CA SER A 787 -16.37 -15.92 12.58
C SER A 787 -15.63 -14.73 11.97
N VAL A 788 -14.29 -14.70 12.06
CA VAL A 788 -13.45 -13.66 11.44
C VAL A 788 -13.54 -13.74 9.92
N ALA A 789 -13.43 -14.94 9.36
CA ALA A 789 -13.58 -15.17 7.93
C ALA A 789 -14.97 -14.74 7.43
N TRP A 790 -16.02 -15.10 8.17
CA TRP A 790 -17.38 -14.74 7.82
C TRP A 790 -17.60 -13.23 7.84
N PHE A 791 -17.10 -12.54 8.87
CA PHE A 791 -17.15 -11.07 8.92
C PHE A 791 -16.41 -10.44 7.74
N GLY A 792 -15.22 -10.94 7.39
CA GLY A 792 -14.47 -10.49 6.23
C GLY A 792 -15.24 -10.68 4.91
N LEU A 793 -15.90 -11.82 4.73
CA LEU A 793 -16.76 -12.08 3.56
C LEU A 793 -17.96 -11.11 3.50
N VAL A 794 -18.53 -10.72 4.65
CA VAL A 794 -19.58 -9.70 4.73
C VAL A 794 -19.04 -8.32 4.36
N LEU A 795 -17.89 -7.91 4.92
CA LEU A 795 -17.25 -6.62 4.61
C LEU A 795 -16.86 -6.50 3.13
N ARG A 796 -16.41 -7.60 2.51
CA ARG A 796 -16.14 -7.67 1.06
C ARG A 796 -17.39 -7.64 0.20
N ASN A 797 -18.58 -7.78 0.81
CA ASN A 797 -19.83 -8.03 0.11
C ASN A 797 -19.71 -9.24 -0.86
N SER A 798 -19.16 -10.35 -0.37
CA SER A 798 -18.95 -11.56 -1.17
C SER A 798 -20.26 -12.04 -1.81
N ALA A 799 -20.15 -12.48 -3.07
CA ALA A 799 -21.24 -13.10 -3.82
C ALA A 799 -21.37 -14.60 -3.55
N LEU A 800 -20.40 -15.19 -2.84
CA LEU A 800 -20.28 -16.61 -2.57
C LEU A 800 -20.82 -17.01 -1.18
N ILE A 801 -21.44 -16.06 -0.48
CA ILE A 801 -22.22 -16.31 0.75
C ILE A 801 -23.60 -15.67 0.64
N LYS A 802 -24.62 -16.38 1.14
CA LYS A 802 -26.00 -15.86 1.25
C LYS A 802 -26.27 -15.28 2.63
N ASN A 803 -25.83 -15.96 3.67
CA ASN A 803 -26.04 -15.51 5.04
C ASN A 803 -25.01 -14.41 5.39
N LYS A 804 -25.51 -13.20 5.66
CA LYS A 804 -24.71 -12.01 6.02
C LYS A 804 -25.15 -11.45 7.39
N ASP A 805 -25.77 -12.27 8.24
CA ASP A 805 -26.28 -11.83 9.55
C ASP A 805 -25.13 -11.55 10.54
N LEU A 806 -24.91 -10.27 10.83
CA LEU A 806 -23.90 -9.81 11.78
C LEU A 806 -24.15 -10.33 13.22
N ASN A 807 -25.40 -10.57 13.61
CA ASN A 807 -25.71 -11.08 14.96
C ASN A 807 -25.25 -12.54 15.12
N GLU A 808 -25.36 -13.35 14.08
CA GLU A 808 -24.90 -14.74 14.11
C GLU A 808 -23.37 -14.80 14.15
N ILE A 809 -22.70 -13.93 13.39
CA ILE A 809 -21.25 -13.75 13.41
C ILE A 809 -20.78 -13.34 14.80
N GLU A 810 -21.40 -12.34 15.42
CA GLU A 810 -21.08 -11.86 16.76
C GLU A 810 -21.26 -12.98 17.81
N LYS A 811 -22.38 -13.71 17.78
CA LYS A 811 -22.62 -14.85 18.68
C LYS A 811 -21.57 -15.93 18.52
N LEU A 812 -21.16 -16.22 17.28
CA LEU A 812 -20.12 -17.21 17.00
C LEU A 812 -18.75 -16.75 17.52
N ALA A 813 -18.39 -15.49 17.27
CA ALA A 813 -17.15 -14.88 17.77
C ALA A 813 -17.10 -14.90 19.31
N LYS A 814 -18.21 -14.59 19.99
CA LYS A 814 -18.34 -14.67 21.46
C LYS A 814 -18.12 -16.10 21.97
N LYS A 815 -18.69 -17.10 21.30
CA LYS A 815 -18.49 -18.53 21.64
C LYS A 815 -17.06 -19.00 21.39
N GLY A 816 -16.41 -18.53 20.33
CA GLY A 816 -15.03 -18.89 19.98
C GLY A 816 -13.95 -18.07 20.69
N ARG A 817 -14.32 -17.06 21.49
CA ARG A 817 -13.35 -16.13 22.09
C ARG A 817 -12.21 -16.85 22.82
N GLY A 818 -12.50 -17.94 23.53
CA GLY A 818 -11.48 -18.73 24.23
C GLY A 818 -10.67 -17.88 25.22
N LYS A 819 -9.38 -18.21 25.37
CA LYS A 819 -8.42 -17.42 26.16
C LYS A 819 -8.02 -16.17 25.37
N ASP A 820 -8.14 -15.01 26.01
CA ASP A 820 -7.87 -13.70 25.40
C ASP A 820 -7.28 -12.75 26.43
N GLU A 821 -6.10 -13.08 26.95
CA GLU A 821 -5.41 -12.30 28.00
C GLU A 821 -5.11 -10.85 27.55
N ASP A 822 -4.97 -10.67 26.24
CA ASP A 822 -4.61 -9.40 25.61
C ASP A 822 -5.82 -8.59 25.13
N GLY A 823 -7.02 -9.17 25.14
CA GLY A 823 -8.26 -8.51 24.74
C GLY A 823 -8.46 -8.33 23.22
N TYR A 824 -7.62 -8.91 22.36
CA TYR A 824 -7.74 -8.75 20.91
C TYR A 824 -9.02 -9.41 20.37
N ARG A 825 -9.36 -10.61 20.85
CA ARG A 825 -10.57 -11.33 20.40
C ARG A 825 -11.83 -10.64 20.92
N ALA A 826 -11.78 -10.05 22.11
CA ALA A 826 -12.84 -9.22 22.66
C ALA A 826 -13.02 -7.92 21.87
N GLU A 827 -11.93 -7.27 21.44
CA GLU A 827 -11.99 -6.11 20.56
C GLU A 827 -12.67 -6.46 19.23
N PHE A 828 -12.35 -7.61 18.63
CA PHE A 828 -13.00 -8.05 17.39
C PHE A 828 -14.52 -8.16 17.53
N VAL A 829 -15.00 -8.73 18.65
CA VAL A 829 -16.42 -8.80 18.97
C VAL A 829 -17.04 -7.40 19.06
N ARG A 830 -16.40 -6.47 19.78
CA ARG A 830 -16.81 -5.05 19.86
C ARG A 830 -16.83 -4.38 18.49
N LEU A 831 -15.91 -4.75 17.60
CA LEU A 831 -15.80 -4.22 16.25
C LEU A 831 -17.01 -4.59 15.38
N ILE A 832 -17.49 -5.84 15.50
CA ILE A 832 -18.72 -6.29 14.82
C ILE A 832 -19.92 -5.48 15.31
N GLU A 833 -20.06 -5.32 16.62
CA GLU A 833 -21.13 -4.52 17.25
C GLU A 833 -21.08 -3.06 16.77
N THR A 834 -19.87 -2.47 16.72
CA THR A 834 -19.65 -1.10 16.23
C THR A 834 -20.05 -0.98 14.76
N TYR A 835 -19.61 -1.89 13.89
CA TYR A 835 -19.99 -1.91 12.47
C TYR A 835 -21.49 -2.10 12.26
N GLN A 836 -22.14 -2.90 13.11
CA GLN A 836 -23.59 -3.06 13.05
C GLN A 836 -24.32 -1.78 13.43
N SER A 837 -23.80 -1.02 14.39
CA SER A 837 -24.40 0.25 14.82
C SER A 837 -24.33 1.34 13.74
N THR A 838 -23.28 1.37 12.92
CA THR A 838 -23.12 2.35 11.82
C THR A 838 -23.98 2.04 10.59
N LYS A 839 -24.60 0.86 10.54
CA LYS A 839 -25.54 0.44 9.49
C LYS A 839 -26.99 0.80 9.78
N LYS A 840 -27.33 1.14 11.04
CA LYS A 840 -28.65 1.60 11.46
C LYS A 840 -28.78 3.09 11.22
#